data_AF-A0A7S2V898-F1
#
_entry.id   AF-A0A7S2V898-F1
#
_cell.length_a   1.000
_cell.length_b   1.000
_cell.length_c   1.000
_cell.angle_alpha   90.00
_cell.angle_beta   90.00
_cell.angle_gamma   90.00
#
_symmetry.space_group_name_H-M   'P 1'
#
loop_
_entity.id
_entity.type
_entity.pdbx_description
1 polymer ?
#
loop_
_entity_poly.entity_id
_entity_poly.type
_entity_poly.pdbx_seq_one_letter_code
_entity_poly.pdbx_strand_id
1 'polypeptide(L)'
;MGDDSGELAVSVESWILLCKARHDVIGKKAALSVPEEFLARLLLSSGLPRSSLIAMLDRLGKLGESSDIRDDTYRKLLLPSASSEWDLGRIGKQRDVVRKLLGRLSAYFRVVSTNESVSAVFLDWLLKESTSLQENATKTKKKKGKNTQPNPGFTLKDAPKLLRGIKGPFKDEQETKPLEDTLEDDLAFLGESSCEKQPPSTLETKSAINHFLSSDNPQGLDFWLTENALADSPDYSQIAVVLLQCVENNSDKDKWMHDCLLKWIPVLTKYDCTVETMMALFSAPLDTPKIPQNVLSSVLDNCLQSWTSETMHNCTNWIISMDEKLLEKSSVQQLVTLLHASLGYQTLTEQESVKVCRIAILCLEKESGNNGIISERNNLPESLLILLHLSDWGKKHFILVGKMILQRIDQIQSTNGRAILGSAFMRLYLLHPEWASTGAAQVRNVLLKSAEENANFWSSWVSSSDDQFDDLLEALASGDSRVVRAFNDQARKYPLLVLRKSQSFVEMLQGDASPSGKNPSPHKVIGVHTNGPTEASMEGHLVRVNIRDWGYEYTDSIWSGVLEIFNSIHKEVLYTSGQKLGLWTILECVLQLLEVQSNLTTAKSAIKMKTKVSEMMNLYRDVNSPGFNNWLCSLSEGVEVRNILVGCGLLSQQDAIESLKATEK
;
A
#
# COMPACT_ATOMS: atom_id res chain seq x y z
N MET A 1 -4.02 -47.44 -42.84
CA MET A 1 -3.21 -46.21 -42.77
C MET A 1 -4.18 -45.05 -42.85
N GLY A 2 -4.67 -44.59 -41.71
CA GLY A 2 -5.42 -43.35 -41.59
C GLY A 2 -4.54 -42.39 -40.79
N ASP A 3 -4.24 -41.24 -41.38
CA ASP A 3 -3.54 -40.14 -40.73
C ASP A 3 -4.39 -39.64 -39.56
N ASP A 4 -4.02 -40.05 -38.36
CA ASP A 4 -4.47 -39.45 -37.11
C ASP A 4 -3.51 -38.27 -36.84
N SER A 5 -3.69 -37.18 -37.58
CA SER A 5 -3.05 -35.90 -37.27
C SER A 5 -3.71 -35.35 -36.00
N GLY A 6 -3.37 -35.95 -34.85
CA GLY A 6 -3.77 -35.45 -33.56
C GLY A 6 -3.22 -34.04 -33.42
N GLU A 7 -4.10 -33.04 -33.54
CA GLU A 7 -3.80 -31.67 -33.18
C GLU A 7 -3.21 -31.69 -31.77
N LEU A 8 -1.91 -31.40 -31.67
CA LEU A 8 -1.21 -31.31 -30.39
C LEU A 8 -1.93 -30.23 -29.58
N ALA A 9 -2.69 -30.66 -28.58
CA ALA A 9 -3.38 -29.75 -27.67
C ALA A 9 -2.36 -28.73 -27.12
N VAL A 10 -2.66 -27.45 -27.28
CA VAL A 10 -1.79 -26.35 -26.82
C VAL A 10 -1.56 -26.53 -25.33
N SER A 11 -0.28 -26.62 -24.93
CA SER A 11 0.06 -26.80 -23.53
C SER A 11 -0.39 -25.61 -22.69
N VAL A 12 -0.55 -25.86 -21.41
CA VAL A 12 -0.92 -24.89 -20.38
C VAL A 12 0.05 -23.72 -20.32
N GLU A 13 1.34 -24.04 -20.30
CA GLU A 13 2.44 -23.08 -20.24
C GLU A 13 2.38 -22.18 -21.47
N SER A 14 2.01 -22.75 -22.62
CA SER A 14 1.81 -22.01 -23.86
C SER A 14 0.62 -21.04 -23.74
N TRP A 15 -0.51 -21.45 -23.12
CA TRP A 15 -1.61 -20.53 -22.80
C TRP A 15 -1.21 -19.42 -21.83
N ILE A 16 -0.42 -19.73 -20.79
CA ILE A 16 0.12 -18.73 -19.84
C ILE A 16 0.99 -17.73 -20.59
N LEU A 17 1.93 -18.21 -21.41
CA LEU A 17 2.84 -17.37 -22.19
C LEU A 17 2.08 -16.49 -23.18
N LEU A 18 1.09 -17.05 -23.89
CA LEU A 18 0.26 -16.32 -24.85
C LEU A 18 -0.61 -15.27 -24.16
N CYS A 19 -1.27 -15.61 -23.05
CA CYS A 19 -2.10 -14.67 -22.30
C CYS A 19 -1.27 -13.58 -21.63
N LYS A 20 0.00 -13.85 -21.30
CA LYS A 20 0.99 -12.89 -20.77
C LYS A 20 1.80 -12.17 -21.85
N ALA A 21 1.50 -12.40 -23.12
CA ALA A 21 2.24 -11.74 -24.19
C ALA A 21 2.15 -10.22 -24.02
N ARG A 22 3.29 -9.52 -24.15
CA ARG A 22 3.35 -8.06 -24.02
C ARG A 22 2.49 -7.32 -25.06
N HIS A 23 2.11 -8.00 -26.13
CA HIS A 23 1.26 -7.44 -27.17
C HIS A 23 -0.21 -7.64 -26.81
N ASP A 24 -0.92 -6.54 -26.52
CA ASP A 24 -2.31 -6.58 -26.03
C ASP A 24 -3.25 -7.38 -26.93
N VAL A 25 -3.13 -7.24 -28.26
CA VAL A 25 -3.98 -8.01 -29.20
C VAL A 25 -3.77 -9.51 -29.08
N ILE A 26 -2.52 -9.97 -28.89
CA ILE A 26 -2.20 -11.40 -28.76
C ILE A 26 -2.69 -11.91 -27.41
N GLY A 27 -2.41 -11.16 -26.33
CA GLY A 27 -2.88 -11.49 -24.98
C GLY A 27 -4.41 -11.58 -24.91
N LYS A 28 -5.11 -10.58 -25.45
CA LYS A 28 -6.58 -10.54 -25.52
C LYS A 28 -7.14 -11.69 -26.35
N LYS A 29 -6.62 -11.95 -27.55
CA LYS A 29 -7.07 -13.08 -28.38
C LYS A 29 -6.83 -14.42 -27.68
N ALA A 30 -5.67 -14.59 -27.05
CA ALA A 30 -5.37 -15.79 -26.28
C ALA A 30 -6.34 -15.97 -25.10
N ALA A 31 -6.63 -14.88 -24.37
CA ALA A 31 -7.62 -14.86 -23.29
C ALA A 31 -9.05 -15.18 -23.78
N LEU A 32 -9.40 -14.80 -25.01
CA LEU A 32 -10.68 -15.13 -25.62
C LEU A 32 -10.75 -16.58 -26.13
N SER A 33 -9.63 -17.15 -26.54
CA SER A 33 -9.55 -18.51 -27.11
C SER A 33 -9.24 -19.60 -26.08
N VAL A 34 -8.74 -19.25 -24.90
CA VAL A 34 -8.35 -20.26 -23.90
C VAL A 34 -9.57 -21.08 -23.43
N PRO A 35 -9.44 -22.40 -23.22
CA PRO A 35 -10.48 -23.20 -22.60
C PRO A 35 -10.98 -22.64 -21.26
N GLU A 36 -12.28 -22.73 -21.01
CA GLU A 36 -12.94 -22.10 -19.86
C GLU A 36 -12.43 -22.62 -18.51
N GLU A 37 -12.10 -23.92 -18.47
CA GLU A 37 -11.46 -24.61 -17.35
C GLU A 37 -10.13 -23.99 -16.90
N PHE A 38 -9.47 -23.19 -17.75
CA PHE A 38 -8.22 -22.52 -17.45
C PHE A 38 -8.38 -21.05 -17.04
N LEU A 39 -9.55 -20.43 -17.28
CA LEU A 39 -9.75 -18.98 -17.08
C LEU A 39 -9.45 -18.54 -15.64
N ALA A 40 -10.12 -19.15 -14.66
CA ALA A 40 -9.95 -18.77 -13.25
C ALA A 40 -8.51 -19.02 -12.74
N ARG A 41 -7.81 -19.99 -13.33
CA ARG A 41 -6.43 -20.36 -13.00
C ARG A 41 -5.43 -19.39 -13.62
N LEU A 42 -5.68 -18.91 -14.83
CA LEU A 42 -4.87 -17.88 -15.47
C LEU A 42 -4.96 -16.56 -14.71
N LEU A 43 -6.11 -16.23 -14.12
CA LEU A 43 -6.25 -15.06 -13.23
C LEU A 43 -5.40 -15.17 -11.95
N LEU A 44 -5.00 -16.38 -11.55
CA LEU A 44 -4.00 -16.62 -10.48
C LEU A 44 -2.56 -16.53 -10.99
N SER A 45 -2.32 -16.15 -12.24
CA SER A 45 -0.98 -15.88 -12.76
C SER A 45 -0.67 -14.39 -12.67
N SER A 46 0.55 -14.05 -12.25
CA SER A 46 1.02 -12.65 -12.21
C SER A 46 1.41 -12.14 -13.60
N GLY A 47 1.30 -10.84 -13.85
CA GLY A 47 1.78 -10.20 -15.09
C GLY A 47 0.90 -10.42 -16.32
N LEU A 48 -0.41 -10.64 -16.15
CA LEU A 48 -1.34 -10.55 -17.26
C LEU A 48 -1.44 -9.09 -17.73
N PRO A 49 -1.43 -8.82 -19.05
CA PRO A 49 -1.86 -7.55 -19.62
C PRO A 49 -3.32 -7.25 -19.25
N ARG A 50 -3.65 -5.96 -19.19
CA ARG A 50 -4.99 -5.46 -18.85
C ARG A 50 -6.05 -6.06 -19.77
N SER A 51 -5.77 -6.06 -21.07
CA SER A 51 -6.66 -6.54 -22.12
C SER A 51 -7.00 -8.03 -21.95
N SER A 52 -6.01 -8.85 -21.60
CA SER A 52 -6.20 -10.28 -21.27
C SER A 52 -7.07 -10.46 -20.03
N LEU A 53 -6.78 -9.72 -18.96
CA LEU A 53 -7.52 -9.82 -17.69
C LEU A 53 -9.01 -9.51 -17.89
N ILE A 54 -9.31 -8.40 -18.53
CA ILE A 54 -10.69 -7.93 -18.77
C ILE A 54 -11.45 -8.95 -19.63
N ALA A 55 -10.81 -9.47 -20.69
CA ALA A 55 -11.40 -10.50 -21.54
C ALA A 55 -11.70 -11.80 -20.76
N MET A 56 -10.81 -12.23 -19.86
CA MET A 56 -11.05 -13.41 -19.03
C MET A 56 -12.20 -13.20 -18.03
N LEU A 57 -12.26 -12.02 -17.39
CA LEU A 57 -13.31 -11.69 -16.44
C LEU A 57 -14.68 -11.59 -17.11
N ASP A 58 -14.75 -10.98 -18.30
CA ASP A 58 -15.98 -10.91 -19.08
C ASP A 58 -16.47 -12.30 -19.50
N ARG A 59 -15.56 -13.18 -19.93
CA ARG A 59 -15.89 -14.58 -20.25
C ARG A 59 -16.40 -15.34 -19.04
N LEU A 60 -15.76 -15.20 -17.87
CA LEU A 60 -16.24 -15.82 -16.64
C LEU A 60 -17.62 -15.27 -16.22
N GLY A 61 -17.87 -13.98 -16.44
CA GLY A 61 -19.19 -13.38 -16.26
C GLY A 61 -20.25 -14.06 -17.12
N LYS A 62 -20.03 -14.10 -18.44
CA LYS A 62 -20.91 -14.75 -19.42
C LYS A 62 -21.12 -16.24 -19.15
N LEU A 63 -20.08 -16.95 -18.71
CA LEU A 63 -20.17 -18.35 -18.32
C LEU A 63 -21.10 -18.56 -17.11
N GLY A 64 -21.10 -17.63 -16.16
CA GLY A 64 -22.03 -17.68 -15.03
C GLY A 64 -23.44 -17.25 -15.37
N GLU A 65 -23.60 -16.31 -16.30
CA GLU A 65 -24.92 -15.87 -16.80
C GLU A 65 -25.61 -16.96 -17.63
N SER A 66 -24.84 -17.79 -18.35
CA SER A 66 -25.34 -18.88 -19.19
C SER A 66 -25.55 -20.22 -18.45
N SER A 67 -25.08 -20.34 -17.20
CA SER A 67 -25.22 -21.56 -16.40
C SER A 67 -26.43 -21.52 -15.48
N ASP A 68 -27.29 -22.53 -15.57
CA ASP A 68 -28.42 -22.73 -14.64
C ASP A 68 -27.96 -22.93 -13.19
N ILE A 69 -26.73 -23.37 -12.98
CA ILE A 69 -26.14 -23.64 -11.66
C ILE A 69 -24.82 -22.88 -11.52
N ARG A 70 -24.90 -21.55 -11.66
CA ARG A 70 -23.77 -20.61 -11.60
C ARG A 70 -22.75 -20.89 -10.50
N ASP A 71 -23.23 -21.04 -9.26
CA ASP A 71 -22.35 -21.21 -8.09
C ASP A 71 -21.55 -22.53 -8.19
N ASP A 72 -22.16 -23.61 -8.70
CA ASP A 72 -21.47 -24.90 -8.86
C ASP A 72 -20.51 -24.89 -10.03
N THR A 73 -20.83 -24.21 -11.13
CA THR A 73 -19.90 -24.00 -12.25
C THR A 73 -18.64 -23.30 -11.76
N TYR A 74 -18.77 -22.18 -11.04
CA TYR A 74 -17.63 -21.46 -10.53
C TYR A 74 -16.85 -22.23 -9.46
N ARG A 75 -17.54 -22.96 -8.56
CA ARG A 75 -16.86 -23.84 -7.61
C ARG A 75 -16.05 -24.91 -8.34
N LYS A 76 -16.59 -25.54 -9.38
CA LYS A 76 -15.89 -26.54 -10.20
C LYS A 76 -14.64 -25.98 -10.87
N LEU A 77 -14.70 -24.75 -11.41
CA LEU A 77 -13.52 -24.07 -11.98
C LEU A 77 -12.42 -23.83 -10.96
N LEU A 78 -12.77 -23.63 -9.68
CA LEU A 78 -11.85 -23.39 -8.58
C LEU A 78 -11.50 -24.65 -7.76
N LEU A 79 -12.03 -25.81 -8.10
CA LEU A 79 -11.70 -27.05 -7.39
C LEU A 79 -10.23 -27.42 -7.66
N PRO A 80 -9.44 -27.74 -6.61
CA PRO A 80 -8.14 -28.36 -6.79
C PRO A 80 -8.35 -29.76 -7.37
N SER A 81 -8.20 -29.92 -8.68
CA SER A 81 -8.23 -31.24 -9.31
C SER A 81 -6.98 -32.02 -8.90
N ALA A 82 -7.16 -33.19 -8.28
CA ALA A 82 -6.09 -34.04 -7.74
C ALA A 82 -5.14 -34.61 -8.82
N SER A 83 -5.45 -34.45 -10.11
CA SER A 83 -4.72 -35.00 -11.25
C SER A 83 -4.09 -33.97 -12.17
N SER A 84 -4.22 -32.66 -11.90
CA SER A 84 -3.73 -31.65 -12.85
C SER A 84 -2.27 -31.29 -12.60
N GLU A 85 -1.45 -31.27 -13.65
CA GLU A 85 -0.07 -30.75 -13.72
C GLU A 85 0.11 -29.26 -13.30
N TRP A 86 -0.96 -28.64 -12.78
CA TRP A 86 -1.14 -27.21 -12.53
C TRP A 86 -0.85 -26.75 -11.08
N ASP A 87 -0.47 -27.66 -10.18
CA ASP A 87 -0.06 -27.33 -8.80
C ASP A 87 -1.06 -26.52 -7.95
N LEU A 88 -2.35 -26.37 -8.34
CA LEU A 88 -3.38 -25.76 -7.49
C LEU A 88 -3.55 -26.50 -6.16
N GLY A 89 -3.22 -27.80 -6.12
CA GLY A 89 -3.11 -28.57 -4.90
C GLY A 89 -2.08 -28.01 -3.91
N ARG A 90 -1.04 -27.30 -4.38
CA ARG A 90 -0.09 -26.56 -3.51
C ARG A 90 -0.66 -25.27 -2.95
N ILE A 91 -1.58 -24.62 -3.67
CA ILE A 91 -2.22 -23.37 -3.21
C ILE A 91 -3.14 -23.62 -2.01
N GLY A 92 -3.61 -24.87 -1.84
CA GLY A 92 -4.32 -25.32 -0.66
C GLY A 92 -5.79 -25.60 -0.93
N LYS A 93 -6.66 -25.31 0.05
CA LYS A 93 -8.09 -25.58 -0.08
C LYS A 93 -8.73 -24.54 -1.00
N GLN A 94 -9.92 -24.84 -1.52
CA GLN A 94 -10.70 -23.90 -2.34
C GLN A 94 -10.82 -22.51 -1.71
N ARG A 95 -10.92 -22.44 -0.37
CA ARG A 95 -10.91 -21.18 0.39
C ARG A 95 -9.66 -20.33 0.14
N ASP A 96 -8.50 -20.96 0.05
CA ASP A 96 -7.23 -20.26 -0.14
C ASP A 96 -7.10 -19.78 -1.58
N VAL A 97 -7.61 -20.57 -2.54
CA VAL A 97 -7.73 -20.18 -3.96
C VAL A 97 -8.63 -18.96 -4.12
N VAL A 98 -9.84 -18.99 -3.55
CA VAL A 98 -10.80 -17.87 -3.58
C VAL A 98 -10.19 -16.61 -2.97
N ARG A 99 -9.52 -16.74 -1.81
CA ARG A 99 -8.89 -15.60 -1.13
C ARG A 99 -7.74 -15.00 -1.97
N LYS A 100 -6.85 -15.83 -2.52
CA LYS A 100 -5.74 -15.38 -3.36
C LYS A 100 -6.22 -14.73 -4.65
N LEU A 101 -7.22 -15.31 -5.30
CA LEU A 101 -7.82 -14.76 -6.51
C LEU A 101 -8.44 -13.39 -6.25
N LEU A 102 -9.24 -13.27 -5.17
CA LEU A 102 -9.86 -12.01 -4.80
C LEU A 102 -8.83 -10.93 -4.45
N GLY A 103 -7.79 -11.28 -3.70
CA GLY A 103 -6.71 -10.37 -3.35
C GLY A 103 -5.98 -9.84 -4.60
N ARG A 104 -5.71 -10.71 -5.57
CA ARG A 104 -5.06 -10.34 -6.83
C ARG A 104 -5.93 -9.45 -7.70
N LEU A 105 -7.19 -9.81 -7.90
CA LEU A 105 -8.12 -8.98 -8.68
C LEU A 105 -8.29 -7.60 -8.02
N SER A 106 -8.40 -7.56 -6.70
CA SER A 106 -8.47 -6.30 -5.95
C SER A 106 -7.19 -5.45 -6.12
N ALA A 107 -6.01 -6.07 -6.08
CA ALA A 107 -4.75 -5.37 -6.35
C ALA A 107 -4.69 -4.85 -7.79
N TYR A 108 -5.14 -5.65 -8.75
CA TYR A 108 -5.12 -5.28 -10.16
C TYR A 108 -6.05 -4.10 -10.46
N PHE A 109 -7.27 -4.11 -9.92
CA PHE A 109 -8.22 -3.00 -10.08
C PHE A 109 -7.78 -1.71 -9.37
N ARG A 110 -6.88 -1.78 -8.38
CA ARG A 110 -6.27 -0.58 -7.77
C ARG A 110 -5.22 0.04 -8.69
N VAL A 111 -4.45 -0.79 -9.39
CA VAL A 111 -3.38 -0.33 -10.30
C VAL A 111 -3.96 0.14 -11.63
N VAL A 112 -5.06 -0.45 -12.06
CA VAL A 112 -5.67 -0.18 -13.36
C VAL A 112 -7.02 0.50 -13.16
N SER A 113 -7.01 1.84 -13.23
CA SER A 113 -8.23 2.65 -13.34
C SER A 113 -8.91 2.32 -14.68
N THR A 114 -9.98 1.50 -14.66
CA THR A 114 -10.67 1.06 -15.87
C THR A 114 -11.98 1.83 -16.09
N ASN A 115 -12.11 2.52 -17.22
CA ASN A 115 -13.39 3.03 -17.72
C ASN A 115 -14.21 1.95 -18.47
N GLU A 116 -13.64 0.76 -18.66
CA GLU A 116 -14.27 -0.35 -19.40
C GLU A 116 -15.19 -1.15 -18.47
N SER A 117 -16.40 -1.46 -18.95
CA SER A 117 -17.36 -2.28 -18.22
C SER A 117 -16.89 -3.74 -18.17
N VAL A 118 -16.54 -4.23 -16.97
CA VAL A 118 -16.28 -5.65 -16.72
C VAL A 118 -17.55 -6.30 -16.19
N SER A 119 -17.89 -7.52 -16.62
CA SER A 119 -19.01 -8.26 -16.03
C SER A 119 -18.80 -8.44 -14.52
N ALA A 120 -19.69 -7.86 -13.72
CA ALA A 120 -19.63 -7.91 -12.27
C ALA A 120 -20.05 -9.28 -11.70
N VAL A 121 -20.66 -10.16 -12.51
CA VAL A 121 -21.28 -11.40 -12.05
C VAL A 121 -20.29 -12.34 -11.36
N PHE A 122 -19.12 -12.54 -11.95
CA PHE A 122 -18.09 -13.39 -11.36
C PHE A 122 -17.46 -12.76 -10.11
N LEU A 123 -17.24 -11.44 -10.12
CA LEU A 123 -16.63 -10.71 -9.00
C LEU A 123 -17.56 -10.69 -7.77
N ASP A 124 -18.84 -10.42 -7.99
CA ASP A 124 -19.87 -10.45 -6.95
C ASP A 124 -19.99 -11.85 -6.33
N TRP A 125 -19.95 -12.89 -7.18
CA TRP A 125 -19.91 -14.27 -6.71
C TRP A 125 -18.64 -14.55 -5.87
N LEU A 126 -17.46 -14.14 -6.35
CA LEU A 126 -16.19 -14.38 -5.66
C LEU A 126 -16.14 -13.70 -4.29
N LEU A 127 -16.68 -12.48 -4.19
CA LEU A 127 -16.83 -11.75 -2.93
C LEU A 127 -17.79 -12.47 -1.96
N LYS A 128 -18.93 -12.94 -2.46
CA LYS A 128 -19.91 -13.69 -1.67
C LYS A 128 -19.36 -15.03 -1.19
N GLU A 129 -18.65 -15.76 -2.05
CA GLU A 129 -18.04 -17.04 -1.69
C GLU A 129 -16.92 -16.85 -0.66
N SER A 130 -16.09 -15.81 -0.80
CA SER A 130 -15.04 -15.45 0.17
C SER A 130 -15.61 -15.19 1.57
N THR A 131 -16.72 -14.44 1.67
CA THR A 131 -17.39 -14.16 2.94
C THR A 131 -18.04 -15.40 3.56
N SER A 132 -18.77 -16.18 2.76
CA SER A 132 -19.36 -17.45 3.19
C SER A 132 -18.32 -18.41 3.78
N LEU A 133 -17.16 -18.55 3.13
CA LEU A 133 -16.08 -19.41 3.60
C LEU A 133 -15.39 -18.89 4.86
N GLN A 134 -15.42 -17.58 5.13
CA GLN A 134 -14.92 -17.00 6.39
C GLN A 134 -15.90 -17.26 7.54
N GLU A 135 -17.19 -17.10 7.33
CA GLU A 135 -18.22 -17.34 8.36
C GLU A 135 -18.29 -18.81 8.81
N ASN A 136 -18.12 -19.75 7.87
CA ASN A 136 -18.12 -21.17 8.20
C ASN A 136 -16.89 -21.60 9.01
N ALA A 137 -15.76 -20.90 8.86
CA ALA A 137 -14.54 -21.16 9.62
C ALA A 137 -14.58 -20.63 11.07
N THR A 138 -15.32 -19.55 11.32
CA THR A 138 -15.44 -18.98 12.68
C THR A 138 -16.42 -19.76 13.55
N LYS A 139 -17.42 -20.42 12.95
CA LYS A 139 -18.37 -21.29 13.66
C LYS A 139 -17.75 -22.57 14.22
N THR A 140 -16.66 -23.07 13.64
CA THR A 140 -16.01 -24.33 14.02
C THR A 140 -14.97 -24.22 15.15
N LYS A 141 -14.69 -23.02 15.69
CA LYS A 141 -13.68 -22.78 16.75
C LYS A 141 -14.18 -22.00 17.98
N LYS A 142 -15.42 -22.19 18.43
CA LYS A 142 -15.85 -21.69 19.76
C LYS A 142 -15.48 -22.68 20.88
N LYS A 143 -14.20 -22.73 21.26
CA LYS A 143 -13.75 -23.22 22.59
C LYS A 143 -13.08 -22.04 23.30
N LYS A 144 -13.58 -21.69 24.49
CA LYS A 144 -13.26 -20.50 25.27
C LYS A 144 -11.74 -20.28 25.42
N GLY A 145 -11.22 -19.30 24.69
CA GLY A 145 -9.98 -18.59 25.00
C GLY A 145 -10.24 -17.11 24.74
N LYS A 146 -9.97 -16.26 25.72
CA LYS A 146 -9.96 -14.79 25.54
C LYS A 146 -8.95 -14.50 24.44
N ASN A 147 -9.43 -14.11 23.27
CA ASN A 147 -8.60 -13.85 22.11
C ASN A 147 -8.92 -12.45 21.59
N THR A 148 -7.90 -11.60 21.60
CA THR A 148 -7.86 -10.29 20.96
C THR A 148 -8.10 -10.49 19.47
N GLN A 149 -9.14 -9.87 18.91
CA GLN A 149 -9.45 -10.01 17.49
C GLN A 149 -8.38 -9.30 16.64
N PRO A 150 -7.82 -9.93 15.60
CA PRO A 150 -7.08 -9.22 14.58
C PRO A 150 -8.05 -8.37 13.74
N ASN A 151 -7.73 -7.09 13.63
CA ASN A 151 -8.53 -6.09 12.92
C ASN A 151 -8.63 -6.47 11.42
N PRO A 152 -9.83 -6.71 10.86
CA PRO A 152 -9.98 -7.04 9.44
C PRO A 152 -9.90 -5.74 8.61
N GLY A 153 -8.68 -5.41 8.18
CA GLY A 153 -8.41 -4.29 7.28
C GLY A 153 -8.87 -4.55 5.85
N PHE A 154 -10.19 -4.62 5.64
CA PHE A 154 -10.95 -4.32 4.42
C PHE A 154 -12.42 -4.65 4.74
N THR A 155 -13.30 -3.65 4.90
CA THR A 155 -14.72 -3.99 4.95
C THR A 155 -15.20 -4.26 3.53
N LEU A 156 -15.68 -5.47 3.30
CA LEU A 156 -16.19 -5.97 2.01
C LEU A 156 -17.34 -5.14 1.40
N LYS A 157 -17.75 -4.05 2.05
CA LYS A 157 -18.81 -3.14 1.65
C LYS A 157 -18.38 -2.12 0.59
N ASP A 158 -17.08 -1.92 0.36
CA ASP A 158 -16.58 -0.92 -0.58
C ASP A 158 -16.22 -1.47 -1.98
N ALA A 159 -16.08 -2.79 -2.13
CA ALA A 159 -15.87 -3.42 -3.44
C ALA A 159 -17.04 -3.21 -4.45
N PRO A 160 -18.32 -3.24 -4.02
CA PRO A 160 -19.44 -2.92 -4.92
C PRO A 160 -19.49 -1.45 -5.35
N LYS A 161 -18.88 -0.52 -4.60
CA LYS A 161 -18.85 0.92 -4.95
C LYS A 161 -17.86 1.20 -6.08
N LEU A 162 -16.73 0.48 -6.10
CA LEU A 162 -15.77 0.50 -7.22
C LEU A 162 -16.36 -0.06 -8.52
N LEU A 163 -17.28 -1.04 -8.44
CA LEU A 163 -17.89 -1.68 -9.61
C LEU A 163 -19.18 -0.99 -10.11
N ARG A 164 -19.89 -0.25 -9.26
CA ARG A 164 -21.15 0.43 -9.65
C ARG A 164 -20.99 1.84 -10.21
N GLY A 165 -19.80 2.44 -10.14
CA GLY A 165 -19.53 3.77 -10.72
C GLY A 165 -19.51 3.81 -12.25
N ILE A 166 -19.63 2.65 -12.92
CA ILE A 166 -19.43 2.50 -14.37
C ILE A 166 -20.78 2.17 -15.01
N LYS A 167 -21.65 3.17 -15.17
CA LYS A 167 -22.78 3.12 -16.11
C LYS A 167 -22.94 4.48 -16.78
N GLY A 168 -22.34 4.62 -17.95
CA GLY A 168 -22.70 5.64 -18.93
C GLY A 168 -23.10 4.94 -20.24
N PRO A 169 -24.13 5.40 -20.96
CA PRO A 169 -24.48 4.84 -22.24
C PRO A 169 -23.55 5.44 -23.30
N PHE A 170 -22.82 4.61 -24.04
CA PHE A 170 -22.23 5.03 -25.31
C PHE A 170 -22.69 4.11 -26.43
N LYS A 171 -23.19 4.75 -27.49
CA LYS A 171 -23.60 4.16 -28.75
C LYS A 171 -22.38 3.55 -29.45
N ASP A 172 -22.58 2.39 -30.04
CA ASP A 172 -21.63 1.75 -30.94
C ASP A 172 -21.27 2.68 -32.11
N GLU A 173 -20.00 3.04 -32.24
CA GLU A 173 -19.44 3.56 -33.48
C GLU A 173 -19.32 2.39 -34.47
N GLN A 174 -20.17 2.40 -35.50
CA GLN A 174 -20.06 1.50 -36.63
C GLN A 174 -18.84 1.87 -37.49
N GLU A 175 -18.13 0.83 -37.91
CA GLU A 175 -17.05 0.83 -38.90
C GLU A 175 -17.42 1.64 -40.16
N THR A 176 -16.58 2.63 -40.48
CA THR A 176 -16.63 3.37 -41.73
C THR A 176 -16.21 2.50 -42.90
N LYS A 177 -17.12 2.28 -43.86
CA LYS A 177 -16.79 1.94 -45.25
C LYS A 177 -16.68 3.22 -46.07
N PRO A 178 -15.80 3.28 -47.08
CA PRO A 178 -15.76 4.39 -48.01
C PRO A 178 -16.81 4.16 -49.11
N LEU A 179 -17.60 5.18 -49.45
CA LEU A 179 -18.22 5.25 -50.76
C LEU A 179 -18.39 6.70 -51.22
N GLU A 180 -18.15 6.85 -52.51
CA GLU A 180 -18.08 8.05 -53.35
C GLU A 180 -19.42 8.79 -53.50
N ASP A 181 -19.27 10.07 -53.84
CA ASP A 181 -20.16 11.02 -54.52
C ASP A 181 -21.55 10.54 -54.94
N THR A 182 -22.58 11.29 -54.54
CA THR A 182 -23.61 11.83 -55.48
C THR A 182 -24.51 12.90 -54.84
N LEU A 183 -24.51 14.08 -55.47
CA LEU A 183 -25.63 14.99 -55.79
C LEU A 183 -26.58 15.54 -54.70
N GLU A 184 -26.48 16.87 -54.55
CA GLU A 184 -27.50 17.93 -54.72
C GLU A 184 -28.97 17.76 -54.29
N ASP A 185 -29.49 18.89 -53.80
CA ASP A 185 -30.89 19.34 -53.71
C ASP A 185 -31.82 18.62 -52.72
N ASP A 186 -32.00 19.24 -51.55
CA ASP A 186 -33.25 19.95 -51.21
C ASP A 186 -33.31 20.26 -49.71
N LEU A 187 -33.59 21.53 -49.40
CA LEU A 187 -34.39 22.06 -48.27
C LEU A 187 -33.78 23.34 -47.66
N ALA A 188 -33.94 24.42 -48.42
CA ALA A 188 -34.14 25.74 -47.84
C ALA A 188 -35.53 25.80 -47.20
N PHE A 189 -35.65 25.65 -45.88
CA PHE A 189 -36.68 26.32 -45.08
C PHE A 189 -36.42 26.11 -43.59
N LEU A 190 -35.81 27.11 -42.93
CA LEU A 190 -36.18 27.66 -41.63
C LEU A 190 -35.20 28.81 -41.34
N GLY A 191 -35.72 30.04 -41.39
CA GLY A 191 -34.96 31.22 -41.03
C GLY A 191 -34.75 31.26 -39.52
N GLU A 192 -33.51 31.12 -39.09
CA GLU A 192 -33.09 31.55 -37.76
C GLU A 192 -32.69 33.02 -37.83
N SER A 193 -33.47 33.87 -37.17
CA SER A 193 -33.03 35.21 -36.79
C SER A 193 -31.97 35.05 -35.69
N SER A 194 -30.70 34.91 -36.08
CA SER A 194 -29.57 35.01 -35.18
C SER A 194 -29.46 36.47 -34.73
N CYS A 195 -30.07 36.79 -33.60
CA CYS A 195 -29.74 37.98 -32.84
C CYS A 195 -28.34 37.72 -32.26
N GLU A 196 -27.29 38.20 -32.94
CA GLU A 196 -25.95 38.32 -32.36
C GLU A 196 -26.04 39.25 -31.14
N LYS A 197 -26.37 38.68 -29.98
CA LYS A 197 -26.19 39.35 -28.71
C LYS A 197 -24.69 39.44 -28.49
N GLN A 198 -24.14 40.64 -28.63
CA GLN A 198 -22.76 40.89 -28.22
C GLN A 198 -22.60 40.46 -26.75
N PRO A 199 -21.52 39.74 -26.41
CA PRO A 199 -21.28 39.34 -25.03
C PRO A 199 -21.20 40.59 -24.14
N PRO A 200 -21.82 40.57 -22.94
CA PRO A 200 -21.80 41.70 -22.03
C PRO A 200 -20.35 42.04 -21.66
N SER A 201 -20.04 43.33 -21.57
CA SER A 201 -18.70 43.78 -21.17
C SER A 201 -18.38 43.34 -19.74
N THR A 202 -17.10 43.11 -19.42
CA THR A 202 -16.64 42.68 -18.08
C THR A 202 -17.17 43.58 -16.95
N LEU A 203 -17.36 44.88 -17.24
CA LEU A 203 -17.88 45.86 -16.30
C LEU A 203 -19.37 45.66 -16.02
N GLU A 204 -20.16 45.29 -17.03
CA GLU A 204 -21.58 44.97 -16.91
C GLU A 204 -21.81 43.65 -16.16
N THR A 205 -20.99 42.64 -16.41
CA THR A 205 -21.03 41.38 -15.65
C THR A 205 -20.74 41.62 -14.17
N LYS A 206 -19.72 42.44 -13.86
CA LYS A 206 -19.39 42.80 -12.47
C LYS A 206 -20.47 43.64 -11.80
N SER A 207 -21.08 44.59 -12.51
CA SER A 207 -22.17 45.40 -11.93
C SER A 207 -23.42 44.56 -11.69
N ALA A 208 -23.76 43.65 -12.61
CA ALA A 208 -24.89 42.73 -12.48
C ALA A 208 -24.72 41.77 -11.28
N ILE A 209 -23.57 41.09 -11.17
CA ILE A 209 -23.30 40.17 -10.05
C ILE A 209 -23.31 40.93 -8.72
N ASN A 210 -22.65 42.10 -8.63
CA ASN A 210 -22.68 42.91 -7.41
C ASN A 210 -24.08 43.41 -7.06
N HIS A 211 -24.91 43.74 -8.05
CA HIS A 211 -26.30 44.13 -7.82
C HIS A 211 -27.09 42.97 -7.18
N PHE A 212 -26.96 41.75 -7.69
CA PHE A 212 -27.65 40.58 -7.11
C PHE A 212 -27.16 40.22 -5.71
N LEU A 213 -25.84 40.31 -5.46
CA LEU A 213 -25.28 40.11 -4.12
C LEU A 213 -25.73 41.19 -3.14
N SER A 214 -25.72 42.46 -3.55
CA SER A 214 -26.14 43.59 -2.69
C SER A 214 -27.64 43.60 -2.40
N SER A 215 -28.44 42.95 -3.25
CA SER A 215 -29.90 42.84 -3.10
C SER A 215 -30.35 41.52 -2.46
N ASP A 216 -29.41 40.66 -2.01
CA ASP A 216 -29.68 39.35 -1.40
C ASP A 216 -30.66 38.49 -2.23
N ASN A 217 -30.43 38.44 -3.56
CA ASN A 217 -31.33 37.77 -4.51
C ASN A 217 -30.67 36.53 -5.16
N PRO A 218 -30.60 35.39 -4.44
CA PRO A 218 -29.95 34.18 -4.95
C PRO A 218 -30.64 33.60 -6.20
N GLN A 219 -31.97 33.69 -6.27
CA GLN A 219 -32.73 33.18 -7.41
C GLN A 219 -32.49 34.00 -8.67
N GLY A 220 -32.40 35.34 -8.53
CA GLY A 220 -32.06 36.23 -9.63
C GLY A 220 -30.66 35.98 -10.18
N LEU A 221 -29.68 35.77 -9.29
CA LEU A 221 -28.32 35.42 -9.70
C LEU A 221 -28.28 34.04 -10.38
N ASP A 222 -28.98 33.04 -9.85
CA ASP A 222 -29.04 31.70 -10.41
C ASP A 222 -29.65 31.68 -11.81
N PHE A 223 -30.76 32.42 -11.99
CA PHE A 223 -31.40 32.60 -13.29
C PHE A 223 -30.46 33.32 -14.27
N TRP A 224 -29.84 34.42 -13.84
CA TRP A 224 -28.91 35.17 -14.67
C TRP A 224 -27.69 34.34 -15.09
N LEU A 225 -27.10 33.58 -14.16
CA LEU A 225 -25.99 32.66 -14.47
C LEU A 225 -26.44 31.53 -15.39
N THR A 226 -27.67 31.02 -15.25
CA THR A 226 -28.21 30.02 -16.18
C THR A 226 -28.34 30.57 -17.60
N GLU A 227 -28.90 31.77 -17.77
CA GLU A 227 -29.04 32.38 -19.09
C GLU A 227 -27.69 32.70 -19.74
N ASN A 228 -26.72 33.15 -18.95
CA ASN A 228 -25.41 33.55 -19.47
C ASN A 228 -24.40 32.39 -19.58
N ALA A 229 -24.57 31.30 -18.83
CA ALA A 229 -23.73 30.10 -18.92
C ALA A 229 -24.20 29.12 -20.01
N LEU A 230 -25.47 29.19 -20.42
CA LEU A 230 -26.03 28.38 -21.50
C LEU A 230 -25.98 29.05 -22.88
N ALA A 231 -25.89 30.38 -22.92
CA ALA A 231 -25.55 31.08 -24.15
C ALA A 231 -24.06 30.82 -24.42
N ASP A 232 -23.72 30.23 -25.58
CA ASP A 232 -22.34 29.91 -26.05
C ASP A 232 -21.43 31.16 -26.07
N SER A 233 -21.12 31.68 -24.88
CA SER A 233 -20.39 32.92 -24.66
C SER A 233 -18.95 32.56 -24.31
N PRO A 234 -17.94 33.19 -24.93
CA PRO A 234 -16.53 32.86 -24.71
C PRO A 234 -15.99 33.27 -23.32
N ASP A 235 -16.76 33.96 -22.48
CA ASP A 235 -16.26 34.65 -21.28
C ASP A 235 -16.55 33.93 -19.93
N TYR A 236 -16.85 32.64 -19.91
CA TYR A 236 -17.21 31.92 -18.66
C TYR A 236 -16.16 32.03 -17.54
N SER A 237 -14.88 31.95 -17.89
CA SER A 237 -13.75 32.13 -16.95
C SER A 237 -13.79 33.52 -16.29
N GLN A 238 -14.13 34.56 -17.04
CA GLN A 238 -14.23 35.92 -16.51
C GLN A 238 -15.41 36.07 -15.54
N ILE A 239 -16.54 35.41 -15.82
CA ILE A 239 -17.69 35.34 -14.91
C ILE A 239 -17.28 34.65 -13.60
N ALA A 240 -16.54 33.55 -13.68
CA ALA A 240 -16.04 32.83 -12.50
C ALA A 240 -15.12 33.70 -11.64
N VAL A 241 -14.17 34.42 -12.24
CA VAL A 241 -13.28 35.37 -11.54
C VAL A 241 -14.09 36.44 -10.81
N VAL A 242 -15.05 37.07 -11.51
CA VAL A 242 -15.89 38.11 -10.93
C VAL A 242 -16.72 37.54 -9.77
N LEU A 243 -17.31 36.36 -9.93
CA LEU A 243 -18.09 35.71 -8.88
C LEU A 243 -17.24 35.42 -7.63
N LEU A 244 -16.03 34.88 -7.79
CA LEU A 244 -15.09 34.65 -6.68
C LEU A 244 -14.70 35.95 -5.97
N GLN A 245 -14.31 36.98 -6.72
CA GLN A 245 -13.94 38.29 -6.17
C GLN A 245 -15.11 38.97 -5.44
N CYS A 246 -16.32 38.83 -5.97
CA CYS A 246 -17.51 39.42 -5.40
C CYS A 246 -17.93 38.71 -4.11
N VAL A 247 -17.82 37.37 -4.03
CA VAL A 247 -18.07 36.63 -2.78
C VAL A 247 -17.00 36.93 -1.73
N GLU A 248 -15.73 37.05 -2.13
CA GLU A 248 -14.66 37.48 -1.20
C GLU A 248 -15.00 38.83 -0.54
N ASN A 249 -15.52 39.79 -1.29
CA ASN A 249 -15.81 41.13 -0.76
C ASN A 249 -17.09 41.21 0.08
N ASN A 250 -17.94 40.17 0.06
CA ASN A 250 -19.22 40.14 0.77
C ASN A 250 -19.28 39.00 1.80
N SER A 251 -18.14 38.59 2.39
CA SER A 251 -17.96 37.38 3.21
C SER A 251 -18.76 37.30 4.52
N ASP A 252 -19.76 38.15 4.74
CA ASP A 252 -20.68 38.08 5.87
C ASP A 252 -21.64 36.89 5.71
N LYS A 253 -21.10 35.68 5.95
CA LYS A 253 -21.75 34.40 6.34
C LYS A 253 -23.05 33.96 5.66
N ASP A 254 -23.43 34.47 4.48
CA ASP A 254 -24.64 33.98 3.84
C ASP A 254 -24.42 32.62 3.16
N LYS A 255 -25.09 31.61 3.73
CA LYS A 255 -25.07 30.21 3.28
C LYS A 255 -25.32 30.06 1.77
N TRP A 256 -26.19 30.90 1.21
CA TRP A 256 -26.55 30.83 -0.21
C TRP A 256 -25.38 31.23 -1.13
N MET A 257 -24.44 32.07 -0.69
CA MET A 257 -23.24 32.40 -1.47
C MET A 257 -22.33 31.17 -1.59
N HIS A 258 -22.21 30.38 -0.53
CA HIS A 258 -21.48 29.10 -0.59
C HIS A 258 -22.16 28.13 -1.56
N ASP A 259 -23.49 28.00 -1.50
CA ASP A 259 -24.25 27.15 -2.41
C ASP A 259 -24.10 27.62 -3.87
N CYS A 260 -24.06 28.94 -4.10
CA CYS A 260 -23.79 29.53 -5.40
C CYS A 260 -22.40 29.19 -5.94
N LEU A 261 -21.35 29.32 -5.11
CA LEU A 261 -19.99 28.94 -5.49
C LEU A 261 -19.88 27.45 -5.83
N LEU A 262 -20.46 26.60 -4.99
CA LEU A 262 -20.44 25.13 -5.17
C LEU A 262 -21.14 24.67 -6.44
N LYS A 263 -22.20 25.39 -6.85
CA LYS A 263 -22.96 25.09 -8.07
C LYS A 263 -22.27 25.63 -9.31
N TRP A 264 -21.89 26.91 -9.31
CA TRP A 264 -21.57 27.62 -10.55
C TRP A 264 -20.10 27.63 -10.93
N ILE A 265 -19.18 27.68 -9.96
CA ILE A 265 -17.75 27.69 -10.30
C ILE A 265 -17.32 26.44 -11.08
N PRO A 266 -17.72 25.20 -10.70
CA PRO A 266 -17.41 24.00 -11.49
C PRO A 266 -17.97 24.05 -12.91
N VAL A 267 -19.18 24.59 -13.10
CA VAL A 267 -19.83 24.71 -14.40
C VAL A 267 -19.11 25.73 -15.28
N LEU A 268 -18.84 26.92 -14.74
CA LEU A 268 -18.20 28.02 -15.47
C LEU A 268 -16.75 27.70 -15.85
N THR A 269 -16.07 26.87 -15.07
CA THR A 269 -14.66 26.50 -15.30
C THR A 269 -14.47 25.14 -15.95
N LYS A 270 -15.56 24.50 -16.39
CA LYS A 270 -15.56 23.12 -16.88
C LYS A 270 -14.63 22.89 -18.09
N TYR A 271 -14.67 23.82 -19.04
CA TYR A 271 -14.00 23.70 -20.34
C TYR A 271 -12.77 24.60 -20.46
N ASP A 272 -12.77 25.73 -19.75
CA ASP A 272 -11.65 26.67 -19.71
C ASP A 272 -11.46 27.18 -18.28
N CYS A 273 -10.20 27.42 -17.92
CA CYS A 273 -9.83 27.97 -16.63
C CYS A 273 -8.63 28.90 -16.85
N THR A 274 -8.87 30.21 -16.83
CA THR A 274 -7.82 31.20 -17.04
C THR A 274 -6.88 31.31 -15.85
N VAL A 275 -5.70 31.90 -16.06
CA VAL A 275 -4.71 32.17 -15.00
C VAL A 275 -5.33 33.00 -13.88
N GLU A 276 -6.17 33.97 -14.19
CA GLU A 276 -6.88 34.80 -13.21
C GLU A 276 -7.85 33.97 -12.37
N THR A 277 -8.54 33.00 -12.99
CA THR A 277 -9.44 32.08 -12.31
C THR A 277 -8.65 31.19 -11.35
N MET A 278 -7.52 30.65 -11.80
CA MET A 278 -6.64 29.83 -10.96
C MET A 278 -6.03 30.65 -9.82
N MET A 279 -5.59 31.88 -10.07
CA MET A 279 -5.10 32.78 -9.02
C MET A 279 -6.21 33.04 -7.98
N ALA A 280 -7.44 33.30 -8.41
CA ALA A 280 -8.56 33.48 -7.50
C ALA A 280 -8.89 32.22 -6.68
N LEU A 281 -8.80 31.03 -7.28
CA LEU A 281 -9.07 29.75 -6.61
C LEU A 281 -7.98 29.32 -5.64
N PHE A 282 -6.70 29.52 -5.98
CA PHE A 282 -5.58 28.93 -5.25
C PHE A 282 -4.73 29.94 -4.46
N SER A 283 -4.78 31.23 -4.79
CA SER A 283 -3.95 32.28 -4.16
C SER A 283 -4.64 33.04 -3.03
N ALA A 284 -5.79 32.55 -2.53
CA ALA A 284 -6.47 33.15 -1.39
C ALA A 284 -5.48 33.24 -0.19
N PRO A 285 -5.24 34.43 0.38
CA PRO A 285 -4.21 34.63 1.38
C PRO A 285 -4.52 33.86 2.67
N LEU A 286 -3.57 33.02 3.09
CA LEU A 286 -3.66 32.15 4.28
C LEU A 286 -3.98 32.89 5.58
N ASP A 287 -3.59 34.17 5.69
CA ASP A 287 -3.65 34.91 6.96
C ASP A 287 -5.06 35.46 7.28
N THR A 288 -5.94 35.60 6.28
CA THR A 288 -7.35 36.01 6.46
C THR A 288 -8.22 35.46 5.32
N PRO A 289 -8.53 34.15 5.31
CA PRO A 289 -9.35 33.59 4.25
C PRO A 289 -10.76 34.18 4.33
N LYS A 290 -11.09 35.06 3.38
CA LYS A 290 -12.43 35.65 3.25
C LYS A 290 -13.48 34.59 2.89
N ILE A 291 -13.07 33.55 2.16
CA ILE A 291 -13.89 32.35 1.92
C ILE A 291 -13.44 31.26 2.90
N PRO A 292 -14.35 30.64 3.68
CA PRO A 292 -13.98 29.53 4.56
C PRO A 292 -13.29 28.40 3.81
N GLN A 293 -12.16 27.90 4.34
CA GLN A 293 -11.32 26.90 3.68
C GLN A 293 -12.09 25.62 3.29
N ASN A 294 -13.04 25.19 4.11
CA ASN A 294 -13.89 24.03 3.83
C ASN A 294 -14.80 24.24 2.60
N VAL A 295 -15.28 25.46 2.39
CA VAL A 295 -16.08 25.82 1.20
C VAL A 295 -15.17 25.81 -0.02
N LEU A 296 -13.99 26.42 0.06
CA LEU A 296 -13.04 26.44 -1.06
C LEU A 296 -12.59 25.02 -1.45
N SER A 297 -12.29 24.15 -0.47
CA SER A 297 -12.00 22.74 -0.73
C SER A 297 -13.18 22.03 -1.42
N SER A 298 -14.41 22.27 -0.97
CA SER A 298 -15.60 21.66 -1.59
C SER A 298 -15.86 22.17 -3.02
N VAL A 299 -15.60 23.45 -3.28
CA VAL A 299 -15.68 24.03 -4.64
C VAL A 299 -14.65 23.36 -5.54
N LEU A 300 -13.42 23.22 -5.07
CA LEU A 300 -12.35 22.56 -5.83
C LEU A 300 -12.65 21.08 -6.08
N ASP A 301 -13.18 20.35 -5.10
CA ASP A 301 -13.60 18.96 -5.29
C ASP A 301 -14.65 18.83 -6.39
N ASN A 302 -15.63 19.74 -6.44
CA ASN A 302 -16.63 19.77 -7.51
C ASN A 302 -16.01 20.18 -8.86
N CYS A 303 -15.09 21.14 -8.87
CA CYS A 303 -14.33 21.52 -10.06
C CYS A 303 -13.59 20.31 -10.63
N LEU A 304 -12.80 19.62 -9.83
CA LEU A 304 -12.04 18.42 -10.20
C LEU A 304 -12.92 17.30 -10.79
N GLN A 305 -14.15 17.14 -10.30
CA GLN A 305 -15.11 16.17 -10.83
C GLN A 305 -15.73 16.59 -12.17
N SER A 306 -15.82 17.90 -12.41
CA SER A 306 -16.48 18.47 -13.59
C SER A 306 -15.52 18.78 -14.74
N TRP A 307 -14.27 19.13 -14.44
CA TRP A 307 -13.27 19.62 -15.39
C TRP A 307 -12.94 18.58 -16.46
N THR A 308 -12.77 19.07 -17.68
CA THR A 308 -12.24 18.24 -18.77
C THR A 308 -10.76 17.92 -18.54
N SER A 309 -10.26 16.89 -19.23
CA SER A 309 -8.83 16.53 -19.19
C SER A 309 -7.94 17.67 -19.68
N GLU A 310 -8.40 18.48 -20.63
CA GLU A 310 -7.68 19.65 -21.14
C GLU A 310 -7.58 20.75 -20.07
N THR A 311 -8.69 21.05 -19.40
CA THR A 311 -8.70 22.01 -18.28
C THR A 311 -7.79 21.54 -17.15
N MET A 312 -7.85 20.26 -16.77
CA MET A 312 -6.96 19.66 -15.78
C MET A 312 -5.48 19.78 -16.17
N HIS A 313 -5.17 19.57 -17.46
CA HIS A 313 -3.82 19.71 -18.02
C HIS A 313 -3.33 21.16 -17.94
N ASN A 314 -4.14 22.12 -18.38
CA ASN A 314 -3.81 23.55 -18.33
C ASN A 314 -3.59 24.03 -16.90
N CYS A 315 -4.45 23.61 -15.96
CA CYS A 315 -4.29 23.87 -14.53
C CYS A 315 -2.97 23.30 -13.98
N THR A 316 -2.63 22.07 -14.36
CA THR A 316 -1.38 21.41 -13.93
C THR A 316 -0.15 22.15 -14.46
N ASN A 317 -0.15 22.50 -15.75
CA ASN A 317 0.93 23.26 -16.37
C ASN A 317 1.10 24.63 -15.71
N TRP A 318 0.00 25.29 -15.37
CA TRP A 318 0.04 26.56 -14.64
C TRP A 318 0.66 26.39 -13.26
N ILE A 319 0.25 25.39 -12.46
CA ILE A 319 0.86 25.11 -11.14
C ILE A 319 2.37 24.88 -11.26
N ILE A 320 2.78 24.10 -12.27
CA ILE A 320 4.21 23.82 -12.52
C ILE A 320 4.95 25.09 -13.00
N SER A 321 4.26 26.05 -13.60
CA SER A 321 4.83 27.33 -14.00
C SER A 321 4.97 28.34 -12.85
N MET A 322 4.29 28.12 -11.71
CA MET A 322 4.29 29.07 -10.58
C MET A 322 5.69 29.24 -9.95
N ASP A 323 5.96 30.46 -9.48
CA ASP A 323 7.13 30.78 -8.66
C ASP A 323 6.99 30.21 -7.24
N GLU A 324 8.10 29.80 -6.63
CA GLU A 324 8.18 29.27 -5.27
C GLU A 324 7.58 30.23 -4.23
N LYS A 325 7.77 31.54 -4.43
CA LYS A 325 7.19 32.57 -3.55
C LYS A 325 5.66 32.59 -3.57
N LEU A 326 5.05 32.24 -4.70
CA LEU A 326 3.60 32.15 -4.81
C LEU A 326 3.09 30.85 -4.18
N LEU A 327 3.82 29.75 -4.33
CA LEU A 327 3.54 28.48 -3.64
C LEU A 327 3.60 28.63 -2.11
N GLU A 328 4.47 29.50 -1.60
CA GLU A 328 4.52 29.78 -0.17
C GLU A 328 3.26 30.45 0.37
N LYS A 329 2.59 31.27 -0.45
CA LYS A 329 1.41 32.06 -0.08
C LYS A 329 0.07 31.39 -0.41
N SER A 330 0.10 30.40 -1.30
CA SER A 330 -1.09 29.71 -1.79
C SER A 330 -1.59 28.65 -0.81
N SER A 331 -2.84 28.22 -0.99
CA SER A 331 -3.42 27.08 -0.28
C SER A 331 -2.78 25.77 -0.77
N VAL A 332 -1.67 25.43 -0.13
CA VAL A 332 -0.75 24.37 -0.54
C VAL A 332 -1.44 23.00 -0.67
N GLN A 333 -2.37 22.69 0.24
CA GLN A 333 -3.14 21.43 0.21
C GLN A 333 -4.02 21.29 -1.05
N GLN A 334 -4.59 22.41 -1.53
CA GLN A 334 -5.46 22.42 -2.70
C GLN A 334 -4.68 22.22 -4.00
N LEU A 335 -3.48 22.81 -4.10
CA LEU A 335 -2.56 22.58 -5.23
C LEU A 335 -2.16 21.11 -5.33
N VAL A 336 -1.85 20.48 -4.20
CA VAL A 336 -1.49 19.07 -4.13
C VAL A 336 -2.66 18.18 -4.55
N THR A 337 -3.88 18.48 -4.10
CA THR A 337 -5.07 17.70 -4.46
C THR A 337 -5.29 17.69 -5.97
N LEU A 338 -5.15 18.86 -6.61
CA LEU A 338 -5.24 19.00 -8.07
C LEU A 338 -4.11 18.25 -8.80
N LEU A 339 -2.86 18.41 -8.35
CA LEU A 339 -1.72 17.70 -8.94
C LEU A 339 -1.87 16.18 -8.84
N HIS A 340 -2.32 15.68 -7.69
CA HIS A 340 -2.56 14.26 -7.50
C HIS A 340 -3.65 13.74 -8.46
N ALA A 341 -4.74 14.47 -8.62
CA ALA A 341 -5.81 14.13 -9.56
C ALA A 341 -5.34 14.14 -11.02
N SER A 342 -4.48 15.08 -11.41
CA SER A 342 -4.01 15.21 -12.80
C SER A 342 -2.93 14.19 -13.20
N LEU A 343 -2.08 13.78 -12.26
CA LEU A 343 -1.04 12.77 -12.48
C LEU A 343 -1.57 11.39 -12.89
N GLY A 344 -2.87 11.12 -12.73
CA GLY A 344 -3.54 9.94 -13.25
C GLY A 344 -3.70 9.94 -14.78
N TYR A 345 -3.61 11.11 -15.43
CA TYR A 345 -3.95 11.30 -16.85
C TYR A 345 -2.79 11.79 -17.71
N GLN A 346 -1.70 12.27 -17.12
CA GLN A 346 -0.60 12.93 -17.83
C GLN A 346 0.77 12.34 -17.49
N THR A 347 1.62 12.23 -18.51
CA THR A 347 3.06 12.02 -18.33
C THR A 347 3.76 13.36 -18.19
N LEU A 348 4.61 13.52 -17.17
CA LEU A 348 5.44 14.72 -17.01
C LEU A 348 6.82 14.50 -17.64
N THR A 349 7.39 15.59 -18.14
CA THR A 349 8.82 15.67 -18.46
C THR A 349 9.66 15.65 -17.19
N GLU A 350 10.96 15.35 -17.29
CA GLU A 350 11.86 15.32 -16.14
C GLU A 350 11.91 16.65 -15.38
N GLN A 351 11.88 17.79 -16.09
CA GLN A 351 11.89 19.12 -15.48
C GLN A 351 10.59 19.42 -14.72
N GLU A 352 9.46 19.00 -15.28
CA GLU A 352 8.16 19.12 -14.62
C GLU A 352 8.10 18.21 -13.38
N SER A 353 8.60 16.97 -13.47
CA SER A 353 8.71 16.07 -12.31
C SER A 353 9.55 16.67 -11.19
N VAL A 354 10.67 17.34 -11.50
CA VAL A 354 11.49 18.04 -10.50
C VAL A 354 10.66 19.11 -9.77
N LYS A 355 9.90 19.92 -10.52
CA LYS A 355 9.07 20.97 -9.95
C LYS A 355 7.93 20.40 -9.10
N VAL A 356 7.22 19.40 -9.59
CA VAL A 356 6.14 18.72 -8.83
C VAL A 356 6.70 18.06 -7.57
N CYS A 357 7.86 17.41 -7.63
CA CYS A 357 8.54 16.88 -6.45
C CYS A 357 8.86 17.98 -5.43
N ARG A 358 9.38 19.12 -5.89
CA ARG A 358 9.69 20.26 -5.02
C ARG A 358 8.43 20.79 -4.34
N ILE A 359 7.35 20.97 -5.09
CA ILE A 359 6.04 21.37 -4.56
C ILE A 359 5.62 20.38 -3.48
N ALA A 360 5.49 19.09 -3.82
CA ALA A 360 5.04 18.05 -2.89
C ALA A 360 5.89 17.98 -1.60
N ILE A 361 7.22 18.12 -1.70
CA ILE A 361 8.12 18.15 -0.53
C ILE A 361 7.84 19.37 0.36
N LEU A 362 7.70 20.56 -0.22
CA LEU A 362 7.35 21.79 0.53
C LEU A 362 5.97 21.68 1.18
N CYS A 363 5.03 21.01 0.52
CA CYS A 363 3.69 20.77 1.06
C CYS A 363 3.74 19.87 2.28
N LEU A 364 4.46 18.74 2.15
CA LEU A 364 4.61 17.77 3.21
C LEU A 364 5.28 18.39 4.45
N GLU A 365 6.24 19.30 4.26
CA GLU A 365 6.86 20.07 5.34
C GLU A 365 5.88 21.00 6.05
N LYS A 366 4.96 21.64 5.33
CA LYS A 366 3.96 22.53 5.94
C LYS A 366 2.88 21.75 6.68
N GLU A 367 2.44 20.63 6.12
CA GLU A 367 1.46 19.72 6.74
C GLU A 367 1.95 19.18 8.09
N SER A 368 3.27 19.07 8.28
CA SER A 368 3.93 18.74 9.56
C SER A 368 3.45 19.54 10.76
N GLY A 369 3.13 20.82 10.54
CA GLY A 369 2.93 21.78 11.63
C GLY A 369 1.71 21.43 12.48
N ASN A 370 0.75 20.70 11.91
CA ASN A 370 -0.55 20.46 12.51
C ASN A 370 -0.74 19.02 13.00
N ASN A 371 -0.17 18.02 12.32
CA ASN A 371 -0.32 16.60 12.67
C ASN A 371 1.06 15.90 12.61
N GLY A 372 1.72 15.76 13.76
CA GLY A 372 3.07 15.17 13.84
C GLY A 372 3.13 13.72 13.31
N ILE A 373 4.22 13.40 12.60
CA ILE A 373 4.65 12.08 12.09
C ILE A 373 3.62 11.36 11.20
N ILE A 374 4.05 10.87 10.02
CA ILE A 374 3.25 10.08 9.07
C ILE A 374 2.98 8.67 9.64
N SER A 375 2.26 8.61 10.75
CA SER A 375 2.05 7.41 11.56
C SER A 375 0.90 6.55 11.02
N GLU A 376 -0.12 7.17 10.42
CA GLU A 376 -1.31 6.46 9.95
C GLU A 376 -1.02 5.60 8.70
N ARG A 377 -1.53 4.36 8.72
CA ARG A 377 -1.36 3.41 7.61
C ARG A 377 -2.12 3.83 6.36
N ASN A 378 -3.35 4.31 6.54
CA ASN A 378 -4.34 4.48 5.46
C ASN A 378 -4.61 5.96 5.09
N ASN A 379 -4.08 6.89 5.86
CA ASN A 379 -4.32 8.32 5.68
C ASN A 379 -2.99 9.00 5.37
N LEU A 380 -2.48 8.73 4.17
CA LEU A 380 -1.25 9.35 3.71
C LEU A 380 -1.57 10.76 3.23
N PRO A 381 -0.77 11.77 3.59
CA PRO A 381 -0.92 13.09 3.02
C PRO A 381 -0.87 13.03 1.50
N GLU A 382 -1.70 13.81 0.81
CA GLU A 382 -1.77 13.82 -0.65
C GLU A 382 -0.40 14.20 -1.26
N SER A 383 0.38 15.01 -0.53
CA SER A 383 1.74 15.40 -0.90
C SER A 383 2.67 14.18 -0.96
N LEU A 384 2.56 13.26 -0.01
CA LEU A 384 3.27 11.98 -0.04
C LEU A 384 2.74 11.09 -1.17
N LEU A 385 1.43 11.04 -1.40
CA LEU A 385 0.84 10.25 -2.51
C LEU A 385 1.42 10.65 -3.87
N ILE A 386 1.60 11.96 -4.11
CA ILE A 386 2.29 12.46 -5.32
C ILE A 386 3.71 11.89 -5.43
N LEU A 387 4.50 11.95 -4.34
CA LEU A 387 5.88 11.46 -4.36
C LEU A 387 5.94 9.94 -4.61
N LEU A 388 5.00 9.19 -4.02
CA LEU A 388 4.88 7.75 -4.25
C LEU A 388 4.49 7.46 -5.72
N HIS A 389 3.48 8.15 -6.26
CA HIS A 389 3.03 7.98 -7.64
C HIS A 389 4.11 8.32 -8.66
N LEU A 390 4.84 9.42 -8.45
CA LEU A 390 5.99 9.77 -9.29
C LEU A 390 7.07 8.69 -9.22
N SER A 391 7.29 8.09 -8.04
CA SER A 391 8.26 7.01 -7.91
C SER A 391 7.84 5.75 -8.67
N ASP A 392 6.53 5.46 -8.77
CA ASP A 392 5.97 4.32 -9.51
C ASP A 392 6.20 4.39 -11.03
N TRP A 393 6.50 5.58 -11.56
CA TRP A 393 6.84 5.75 -12.98
C TRP A 393 8.19 5.13 -13.36
N GLY A 394 8.94 4.64 -12.36
CA GLY A 394 10.10 3.78 -12.54
C GLY A 394 11.36 4.30 -11.86
N LYS A 395 12.41 3.47 -11.92
CA LYS A 395 13.68 3.68 -11.20
C LYS A 395 14.30 5.08 -11.36
N LYS A 396 14.19 5.70 -12.55
CA LYS A 396 14.71 7.07 -12.77
C LYS A 396 13.98 8.10 -11.91
N HIS A 397 12.65 8.07 -11.90
CA HIS A 397 11.83 8.98 -11.10
C HIS A 397 11.97 8.68 -9.61
N PHE A 398 12.07 7.41 -9.21
CA PHE A 398 12.40 7.05 -7.83
C PHE A 398 13.72 7.68 -7.36
N ILE A 399 14.78 7.60 -8.18
CA ILE A 399 16.09 8.20 -7.84
C ILE A 399 15.97 9.73 -7.75
N LEU A 400 15.22 10.35 -8.65
CA LEU A 400 14.96 11.80 -8.62
C LEU A 400 14.26 12.19 -7.31
N VAL A 401 13.11 11.59 -7.00
CA VAL A 401 12.32 11.85 -5.79
C VAL A 401 13.18 11.64 -4.55
N GLY A 402 13.86 10.48 -4.47
CA GLY A 402 14.73 10.15 -3.34
C GLY A 402 15.87 11.16 -3.15
N LYS A 403 16.54 11.56 -4.23
CA LYS A 403 17.60 12.59 -4.19
C LYS A 403 17.06 13.92 -3.67
N MET A 404 15.89 14.35 -4.13
CA MET A 404 15.29 15.62 -3.71
C MET A 404 14.91 15.61 -2.23
N ILE A 405 14.33 14.51 -1.73
CA ILE A 405 14.01 14.36 -0.30
C ILE A 405 15.29 14.41 0.54
N LEU A 406 16.33 13.65 0.16
CA LEU A 406 17.59 13.60 0.90
C LEU A 406 18.30 14.96 0.92
N GLN A 407 18.37 15.65 -0.22
CA GLN A 407 18.91 17.00 -0.31
C GLN A 407 18.16 17.97 0.60
N ARG A 408 16.84 17.84 0.68
CA ARG A 408 16.01 18.70 1.51
C ARG A 408 16.18 18.41 3.01
N ILE A 409 16.31 17.14 3.40
CA ILE A 409 16.63 16.74 4.79
C ILE A 409 17.91 17.41 5.29
N ASP A 410 18.94 17.49 4.45
CA ASP A 410 20.21 18.14 4.80
C ASP A 410 20.06 19.66 5.02
N GLN A 411 19.15 20.30 4.27
CA GLN A 411 18.94 21.76 4.30
C GLN A 411 18.03 22.20 5.46
N ILE A 412 17.05 21.38 5.84
CA ILE A 412 16.11 21.72 6.91
C ILE A 412 16.83 21.72 8.26
N GLN A 413 16.57 22.73 9.10
CA GLN A 413 17.03 22.77 10.49
C GLN A 413 16.01 22.15 11.48
N SER A 414 14.71 22.21 11.15
CA SER A 414 13.64 21.65 11.98
C SER A 414 13.76 20.13 12.12
N THR A 415 13.80 19.64 13.36
CA THR A 415 13.81 18.20 13.67
C THR A 415 12.55 17.50 13.16
N ASN A 416 11.38 18.15 13.29
CA ASN A 416 10.12 17.60 12.83
C ASN A 416 10.07 17.48 11.30
N GLY A 417 10.52 18.50 10.58
CA GLY A 417 10.60 18.45 9.12
C GLY A 417 11.51 17.32 8.63
N ARG A 418 12.67 17.14 9.28
CA ARG A 418 13.58 16.01 9.00
C ARG A 418 12.92 14.66 9.26
N ALA A 419 12.20 14.50 10.37
CA ALA A 419 11.53 13.24 10.71
C ALA A 419 10.43 12.89 9.70
N ILE A 420 9.66 13.87 9.24
CA ILE A 420 8.58 13.68 8.27
C ILE A 420 9.12 13.32 6.88
N LEU A 421 10.11 14.07 6.39
CA LEU A 421 10.77 13.74 5.13
C LEU A 421 11.48 12.40 5.19
N GLY A 422 12.11 12.06 6.31
CA GLY A 422 12.68 10.74 6.54
C GLY A 422 11.62 9.64 6.51
N SER A 423 10.45 9.87 7.11
CA SER A 423 9.30 8.95 7.07
C SER A 423 8.77 8.76 5.64
N ALA A 424 8.69 9.85 4.86
CA ALA A 424 8.33 9.80 3.44
C ALA A 424 9.33 9.00 2.62
N PHE A 425 10.62 9.21 2.86
CA PHE A 425 11.68 8.43 2.22
C PHE A 425 11.60 6.95 2.61
N MET A 426 11.26 6.65 3.85
CA MET A 426 11.03 5.28 4.29
C MET A 426 9.82 4.64 3.60
N ARG A 427 8.73 5.38 3.36
CA ARG A 427 7.57 4.89 2.59
C ARG A 427 7.94 4.58 1.14
N LEU A 428 8.77 5.42 0.51
CA LEU A 428 9.34 5.13 -0.81
C LEU A 428 10.19 3.86 -0.81
N TYR A 429 11.02 3.67 0.22
CA TYR A 429 11.80 2.45 0.40
C TYR A 429 10.94 1.19 0.53
N LEU A 430 9.83 1.26 1.28
CA LEU A 430 8.92 0.12 1.42
C LEU A 430 8.22 -0.23 0.10
N LEU A 431 7.91 0.78 -0.72
CA LEU A 431 7.26 0.60 -2.01
C LEU A 431 8.23 -0.01 -3.04
N HIS A 432 9.46 0.49 -3.11
CA HIS A 432 10.47 0.10 -4.11
C HIS A 432 11.84 -0.23 -3.48
N PRO A 433 11.94 -1.28 -2.66
CA PRO A 433 13.16 -1.56 -1.91
C PRO A 433 14.36 -1.84 -2.82
N GLU A 434 14.16 -2.47 -3.99
CA GLU A 434 15.19 -2.75 -4.99
C GLU A 434 15.79 -1.52 -5.67
N TRP A 435 15.13 -0.37 -5.61
CA TRP A 435 15.62 0.87 -6.22
C TRP A 435 16.38 1.74 -5.23
N ALA A 436 16.14 1.56 -3.93
CA ALA A 436 16.87 2.25 -2.88
C ALA A 436 18.29 1.69 -2.72
N SER A 437 19.30 2.51 -3.04
CA SER A 437 20.69 2.14 -2.82
C SER A 437 21.08 2.31 -1.35
N THR A 438 20.87 1.27 -0.54
CA THR A 438 21.35 1.18 0.85
C THR A 438 22.89 1.14 0.93
N GLY A 439 23.61 1.14 -0.20
CA GLY A 439 25.07 1.29 -0.24
C GLY A 439 25.56 2.68 0.15
N ALA A 440 24.75 3.73 -0.05
CA ALA A 440 25.12 5.10 0.33
C ALA A 440 24.90 5.35 1.83
N ALA A 441 25.91 5.86 2.54
CA ALA A 441 25.83 6.13 3.98
C ALA A 441 24.69 7.08 4.35
N GLN A 442 24.46 8.12 3.55
CA GLN A 442 23.35 9.06 3.76
C GLN A 442 21.99 8.37 3.72
N VAL A 443 21.75 7.55 2.69
CA VAL A 443 20.50 6.76 2.54
C VAL A 443 20.31 5.86 3.74
N ARG A 444 21.35 5.13 4.17
CA ARG A 444 21.28 4.28 5.36
C ARG A 444 20.93 5.08 6.60
N ASN A 445 21.62 6.17 6.87
CA ASN A 445 21.44 6.97 8.08
C ASN A 445 20.01 7.54 8.17
N VAL A 446 19.48 8.05 7.06
CA VAL A 446 18.09 8.53 7.01
C VAL A 446 17.11 7.38 7.26
N LEU A 447 17.24 6.26 6.55
CA LEU A 447 16.34 5.12 6.73
C LEU A 447 16.40 4.52 8.14
N LEU A 448 17.60 4.40 8.71
CA LEU A 448 17.81 3.89 10.08
C LEU A 448 17.13 4.79 11.10
N LYS A 449 17.40 6.10 11.03
CA LYS A 449 16.80 7.08 11.93
C LYS A 449 15.28 7.10 11.81
N SER A 450 14.76 7.09 10.58
CA SER A 450 13.31 7.07 10.35
C SER A 450 12.66 5.76 10.77
N ALA A 451 13.34 4.62 10.63
CA ALA A 451 12.85 3.33 11.13
C ALA A 451 12.75 3.34 12.66
N GLU A 452 13.75 3.91 13.34
CA GLU A 452 13.72 4.06 14.79
C GLU A 452 12.61 5.00 15.27
N GLU A 453 12.43 6.14 14.61
CA GLU A 453 11.38 7.12 14.93
C GLU A 453 9.97 6.56 14.70
N ASN A 454 9.83 5.65 13.73
CA ASN A 454 8.54 5.03 13.36
C ASN A 454 8.40 3.57 13.80
N ALA A 455 9.24 3.08 14.70
CA ALA A 455 9.30 1.65 15.08
C ALA A 455 7.94 1.08 15.50
N ASN A 456 7.10 1.89 16.15
CA ASN A 456 5.77 1.51 16.62
C ASN A 456 4.73 1.36 15.49
N PHE A 457 4.92 2.05 14.36
CA PHE A 457 3.92 2.15 13.29
C PHE A 457 4.34 1.41 12.03
N TRP A 458 5.63 1.41 11.71
CA TRP A 458 6.13 0.96 10.41
C TRP A 458 5.93 -0.53 10.13
N SER A 459 5.76 -1.35 11.17
CA SER A 459 5.43 -2.77 11.05
C SER A 459 4.07 -2.99 10.39
N SER A 460 3.16 -2.01 10.52
CA SER A 460 1.83 -2.03 9.87
C SER A 460 1.84 -1.49 8.43
N TRP A 461 2.92 -0.86 8.00
CA TRP A 461 3.02 -0.27 6.67
C TRP A 461 3.25 -1.37 5.63
N VAL A 462 2.57 -1.28 4.50
CA VAL A 462 2.69 -2.29 3.44
C VAL A 462 3.98 -2.08 2.65
N SER A 463 4.68 -3.17 2.34
CA SER A 463 5.77 -3.21 1.37
C SER A 463 5.41 -4.12 0.20
N SER A 464 5.93 -3.81 -0.98
CA SER A 464 5.86 -4.69 -2.16
C SER A 464 6.53 -6.05 -1.96
N SER A 465 7.44 -6.17 -0.98
CA SER A 465 8.17 -7.41 -0.69
C SER A 465 7.56 -8.23 0.46
N ASP A 466 6.45 -7.79 1.07
CA ASP A 466 5.89 -8.47 2.24
C ASP A 466 5.52 -9.93 1.99
N ASP A 467 4.81 -10.20 0.90
CA ASP A 467 4.39 -11.56 0.53
C ASP A 467 5.62 -12.49 0.36
N GLN A 468 6.70 -11.97 -0.23
CA GLN A 468 7.93 -12.75 -0.40
C GLN A 468 8.56 -13.11 0.95
N PHE A 469 8.62 -12.17 1.89
CA PHE A 469 9.16 -12.45 3.22
C PHE A 469 8.26 -13.42 4.00
N ASP A 470 6.95 -13.30 3.86
CA ASP A 470 6.00 -14.20 4.52
C ASP A 470 6.11 -15.63 3.97
N ASP A 471 6.26 -15.81 2.65
CA ASP A 471 6.51 -17.11 2.02
C ASP A 471 7.85 -17.72 2.51
N LEU A 472 8.91 -16.90 2.61
CA LEU A 472 10.22 -17.34 3.11
C LEU A 472 10.15 -17.72 4.60
N LEU A 473 9.38 -16.98 5.40
CA LEU A 473 9.15 -17.27 6.82
C LEU A 473 8.35 -18.57 7.02
N GLU A 474 7.29 -18.78 6.25
CA GLU A 474 6.50 -20.02 6.30
C GLU A 474 7.35 -21.24 5.93
N ALA A 475 8.17 -21.10 4.88
CA ALA A 475 9.06 -22.17 4.45
C ALA A 475 10.18 -22.43 5.49
N LEU A 476 10.71 -21.38 6.13
CA LEU A 476 11.64 -21.53 7.26
C LEU A 476 10.98 -22.22 8.45
N ALA A 477 9.74 -21.84 8.80
CA ALA A 477 8.96 -22.44 9.88
C ALA A 477 8.65 -23.93 9.64
N SER A 478 8.61 -24.35 8.38
CA SER A 478 8.47 -25.76 8.00
C SER A 478 9.78 -26.57 8.15
N GLY A 479 10.90 -25.91 8.44
CA GLY A 479 12.21 -26.52 8.59
C GLY A 479 13.02 -26.66 7.29
N ASP A 480 12.61 -26.01 6.19
CA ASP A 480 13.36 -26.06 4.92
C ASP A 480 14.64 -25.21 4.99
N SER A 481 15.77 -25.88 5.23
CA SER A 481 17.08 -25.24 5.34
C SER A 481 17.57 -24.57 4.05
N ARG A 482 17.02 -24.92 2.88
CA ARG A 482 17.42 -24.31 1.59
C ARG A 482 16.99 -22.85 1.51
N VAL A 483 15.95 -22.48 2.24
CA VAL A 483 15.38 -21.12 2.27
C VAL A 483 16.30 -20.16 3.01
N VAL A 484 17.11 -20.64 3.96
CA VAL A 484 18.04 -19.81 4.74
C VAL A 484 18.99 -19.02 3.84
N ARG A 485 19.49 -19.61 2.75
CA ARG A 485 20.37 -18.90 1.79
C ARG A 485 19.63 -17.74 1.12
N ALA A 486 18.43 -17.99 0.61
CA ALA A 486 17.62 -16.96 -0.03
C ALA A 486 17.29 -15.83 0.97
N PHE A 487 16.96 -16.19 2.21
CA PHE A 487 16.68 -15.22 3.27
C PHE A 487 17.93 -14.41 3.65
N ASN A 488 19.11 -15.04 3.74
CA ASN A 488 20.38 -14.34 3.98
C ASN A 488 20.68 -13.31 2.88
N ASP A 489 20.42 -13.66 1.61
CA ASP A 489 20.59 -12.74 0.49
C ASP A 489 19.63 -11.55 0.61
N GLN A 490 18.38 -11.78 1.02
CA GLN A 490 17.43 -10.71 1.32
C GLN A 490 17.85 -9.88 2.54
N ALA A 491 18.40 -10.49 3.59
CA ALA A 491 18.84 -9.80 4.81
C ALA A 491 20.02 -8.85 4.56
N ARG A 492 20.92 -9.23 3.64
CA ARG A 492 22.01 -8.36 3.17
C ARG A 492 21.47 -7.22 2.31
N LYS A 493 20.54 -7.52 1.42
CA LYS A 493 20.01 -6.55 0.45
C LYS A 493 19.04 -5.54 1.10
N TYR A 494 18.17 -6.02 1.98
CA TYR A 494 17.05 -5.29 2.59
C TYR A 494 17.00 -5.49 4.11
N PRO A 495 18.04 -5.08 4.85
CA PRO A 495 18.16 -5.37 6.27
C PRO A 495 16.99 -4.83 7.11
N LEU A 496 16.46 -3.66 6.76
CA LEU A 496 15.33 -3.05 7.47
C LEU A 496 14.03 -3.82 7.27
N LEU A 497 13.77 -4.37 6.08
CA LEU A 497 12.58 -5.18 5.82
C LEU A 497 12.61 -6.49 6.62
N VAL A 498 13.79 -7.10 6.77
CA VAL A 498 13.97 -8.28 7.62
C VAL A 498 13.76 -7.95 9.09
N LEU A 499 14.37 -6.86 9.59
CA LEU A 499 14.18 -6.41 10.97
C LEU A 499 12.72 -6.08 11.27
N ARG A 500 11.98 -5.53 10.30
CA ARG A 500 10.54 -5.26 10.43
C ARG A 500 9.70 -6.52 10.68
N LYS A 501 10.20 -7.70 10.26
CA LYS A 501 9.57 -9.01 10.49
C LYS A 501 10.00 -9.66 11.82
N SER A 502 10.68 -8.93 12.70
CA SER A 502 11.19 -9.47 13.97
C SER A 502 10.10 -10.13 14.81
N GLN A 503 8.93 -9.51 14.91
CA GLN A 503 7.79 -10.08 15.63
C GLN A 503 7.35 -11.43 15.05
N SER A 504 7.31 -11.57 13.72
CA SER A 504 6.99 -12.83 13.05
C SER A 504 8.04 -13.92 13.33
N PHE A 505 9.33 -13.55 13.40
CA PHE A 505 10.38 -14.47 13.84
C PHE A 505 10.17 -14.92 15.28
N VAL A 506 9.86 -14.00 16.20
CA VAL A 506 9.60 -14.32 17.60
C VAL A 506 8.43 -15.27 17.73
N GLU A 507 7.30 -14.99 17.07
CA GLU A 507 6.12 -15.86 17.09
C GLU A 507 6.40 -17.25 16.53
N MET A 508 7.17 -17.34 15.44
CA MET A 508 7.62 -18.60 14.85
C MET A 508 8.48 -19.40 15.84
N LEU A 509 9.48 -18.77 16.46
CA LEU A 509 10.39 -19.41 17.42
C LEU A 509 9.64 -19.86 18.68
N GLN A 510 8.80 -19.00 19.24
CA GLN A 510 7.97 -19.33 20.39
C GLN A 510 7.01 -20.50 20.08
N GLY A 511 6.44 -20.52 18.88
CA GLY A 511 5.58 -21.61 18.40
C GLY A 511 6.33 -22.94 18.23
N ASP A 512 7.55 -22.92 17.70
CA ASP A 512 8.38 -24.11 17.52
C ASP A 512 8.81 -24.73 18.86
N ALA A 513 9.22 -23.89 19.82
CA ALA A 513 9.62 -24.31 21.16
C ALA A 513 8.45 -24.68 22.09
N SER A 514 7.21 -24.43 21.67
CA SER A 514 6.04 -24.79 22.46
C SER A 514 5.80 -26.31 22.42
N PRO A 515 5.40 -26.94 23.55
CA PRO A 515 5.13 -28.38 23.60
C PRO A 515 3.94 -28.72 22.69
N SER A 516 4.23 -29.25 21.50
CA SER A 516 3.18 -29.68 20.58
C SER A 516 2.70 -31.07 20.97
N GLY A 517 1.44 -31.22 21.38
CA GLY A 517 0.82 -32.53 21.66
C GLY A 517 0.63 -33.44 20.44
N LYS A 518 1.34 -33.18 19.33
CA LYS A 518 1.35 -33.97 18.10
C LYS A 518 2.60 -34.85 18.07
N ASN A 519 2.55 -35.93 17.28
CA ASN A 519 3.68 -36.84 17.10
C ASN A 519 4.98 -36.05 16.80
N PRO A 520 6.09 -36.36 17.49
CA PRO A 520 7.34 -35.64 17.33
C PRO A 520 7.82 -35.79 15.87
N SER A 521 8.04 -34.66 15.21
CA SER A 521 8.69 -34.65 13.90
C SER A 521 10.13 -35.15 14.05
N PRO A 522 10.67 -35.91 13.08
CA PRO A 522 12.01 -36.51 13.16
C PRO A 522 13.15 -35.48 13.27
N HIS A 523 12.86 -34.21 13.02
CA HIS A 523 13.84 -33.10 13.08
C HIS A 523 13.82 -32.32 14.40
N LYS A 524 12.94 -32.68 15.35
CA LYS A 524 12.89 -32.02 16.66
C LYS A 524 13.96 -32.57 17.58
N VAL A 525 14.73 -31.66 18.18
CA VAL A 525 15.56 -31.94 19.34
C VAL A 525 14.65 -32.01 20.56
N ILE A 526 14.71 -33.13 21.29
CA ILE A 526 13.93 -33.35 22.49
C ILE A 526 14.89 -33.42 23.67
N GLY A 527 14.73 -32.52 24.62
CA GLY A 527 15.55 -32.50 25.83
C GLY A 527 15.33 -33.74 26.70
N VAL A 528 16.36 -34.11 27.45
CA VAL A 528 16.26 -35.16 28.47
C VAL A 528 16.64 -34.54 29.81
N HIS A 529 15.70 -34.53 30.75
CA HIS A 529 15.91 -33.97 32.10
C HIS A 529 17.04 -34.69 32.80
N THR A 530 17.93 -33.92 33.44
CA THR A 530 19.06 -34.42 34.24
C THR A 530 18.59 -35.28 35.42
N ASN A 531 17.41 -34.99 35.96
CA ASN A 531 16.83 -35.68 37.13
C ASN A 531 15.85 -36.83 36.76
N GLY A 532 15.66 -37.13 35.48
CA GLY A 532 14.71 -38.16 35.02
C GLY A 532 13.23 -37.79 35.22
N PRO A 533 12.30 -38.76 35.05
CA PRO A 533 10.86 -38.55 35.26
C PRO A 533 10.55 -38.21 36.73
N THR A 534 9.69 -37.23 36.97
CA THR A 534 9.24 -36.84 38.33
C THR A 534 8.00 -37.65 38.72
N GLU A 535 7.81 -37.97 39.99
CA GLU A 535 6.59 -38.64 40.47
C GLU A 535 5.51 -37.60 40.79
N ALA A 536 4.29 -37.81 40.30
CA ALA A 536 3.11 -37.01 40.61
C ALA A 536 1.98 -37.91 41.12
N SER A 537 1.19 -37.42 42.07
CA SER A 537 -0.01 -38.14 42.52
C SER A 537 -1.20 -37.77 41.64
N MET A 538 -1.72 -38.74 40.89
CA MET A 538 -2.99 -38.64 40.16
C MET A 538 -3.95 -39.68 40.71
N GLU A 539 -5.12 -39.23 41.17
CA GLU A 539 -6.19 -40.11 41.67
C GLU A 539 -5.74 -41.08 42.78
N GLY A 540 -4.78 -40.67 43.61
CA GLY A 540 -4.23 -41.50 44.70
C GLY A 540 -3.15 -42.49 44.27
N HIS A 541 -2.78 -42.52 42.98
CA HIS A 541 -1.67 -43.30 42.46
C HIS A 541 -0.45 -42.41 42.17
N LEU A 542 0.75 -42.91 42.49
CA LEU A 542 1.99 -42.29 42.06
C LEU A 542 2.26 -42.68 40.61
N VAL A 543 2.25 -41.69 39.72
CA VAL A 543 2.57 -41.82 38.30
C VAL A 543 3.86 -41.08 37.99
N ARG A 544 4.71 -41.65 37.13
CA ARG A 544 5.88 -40.95 36.61
C ARG A 544 5.46 -40.01 35.49
N VAL A 545 5.70 -38.72 35.67
CA VAL A 545 5.42 -37.67 34.71
C VAL A 545 6.73 -37.09 34.17
N ASN A 546 6.75 -36.81 32.87
CA ASN A 546 7.79 -36.02 32.25
C ASN A 546 7.27 -34.59 32.12
N ILE A 547 7.90 -33.66 32.83
CA ILE A 547 7.57 -32.24 32.74
C ILE A 547 8.09 -31.75 31.39
N ARG A 548 7.21 -31.17 30.56
CA ARG A 548 7.58 -30.58 29.27
C ARG A 548 7.33 -29.08 29.34
N ASP A 549 8.38 -28.32 29.59
CA ASP A 549 8.32 -26.87 29.57
C ASP A 549 8.52 -26.33 28.14
N TRP A 550 8.33 -25.02 27.98
CA TRP A 550 8.71 -24.35 26.75
C TRP A 550 10.20 -24.55 26.48
N GLY A 551 10.57 -24.78 25.22
CA GLY A 551 11.94 -25.07 24.83
C GLY A 551 12.38 -26.50 25.10
N TYR A 552 11.53 -27.36 25.70
CA TYR A 552 11.82 -28.79 25.86
C TYR A 552 11.98 -29.52 24.52
N GLU A 553 11.18 -29.11 23.52
CA GLU A 553 11.29 -29.58 22.13
C GLU A 553 11.52 -28.36 21.22
N TYR A 554 12.47 -28.43 20.29
CA TYR A 554 12.69 -27.36 19.30
C TYR A 554 13.34 -27.93 18.02
N THR A 555 13.31 -27.17 16.92
CA THR A 555 13.88 -27.60 15.64
C THR A 555 15.20 -26.86 15.36
N ASP A 556 16.35 -27.52 15.52
CA ASP A 556 17.68 -26.88 15.42
C ASP A 556 17.90 -26.08 14.12
N SER A 557 17.38 -26.57 12.98
CA SER A 557 17.51 -25.89 11.69
C SER A 557 16.79 -24.54 11.66
N ILE A 558 15.65 -24.40 12.33
CA ILE A 558 14.88 -23.15 12.41
C ILE A 558 15.68 -22.13 13.21
N TRP A 559 16.08 -22.47 14.43
CA TRP A 559 16.81 -21.58 15.33
C TRP A 559 18.19 -21.20 14.78
N SER A 560 18.94 -22.18 14.28
CA SER A 560 20.22 -21.93 13.60
C SER A 560 20.05 -21.06 12.36
N GLY A 561 18.96 -21.25 11.61
CA GLY A 561 18.62 -20.47 10.42
C GLY A 561 18.31 -19.02 10.76
N VAL A 562 17.49 -18.76 11.79
CA VAL A 562 17.22 -17.39 12.25
C VAL A 562 18.50 -16.68 12.67
N LEU A 563 19.37 -17.34 13.45
CA LEU A 563 20.65 -16.76 13.84
C LEU A 563 21.56 -16.47 12.63
N GLU A 564 21.55 -17.32 11.60
CA GLU A 564 22.31 -17.09 10.35
C GLU A 564 21.76 -15.90 9.54
N ILE A 565 20.44 -15.74 9.50
CA ILE A 565 19.75 -14.62 8.85
C ILE A 565 20.13 -13.31 9.53
N PHE A 566 20.04 -13.26 10.86
CA PHE A 566 20.38 -12.06 11.62
C PHE A 566 21.88 -11.75 11.54
N ASN A 567 22.76 -12.75 11.58
CA ASN A 567 24.19 -12.55 11.36
C ASN A 567 24.55 -12.06 9.94
N SER A 568 23.65 -12.26 8.97
CA SER A 568 23.83 -11.77 7.60
C SER A 568 23.45 -10.30 7.44
N ILE A 569 22.73 -9.70 8.39
CA ILE A 569 22.39 -8.29 8.40
C ILE A 569 23.65 -7.45 8.65
N HIS A 570 23.78 -6.32 7.97
CA HIS A 570 24.86 -5.37 8.22
C HIS A 570 24.94 -4.98 9.70
N LYS A 571 26.11 -5.17 10.32
CA LYS A 571 26.31 -5.00 11.77
C LYS A 571 25.90 -3.60 12.26
N GLU A 572 26.20 -2.56 11.48
CA GLU A 572 25.78 -1.18 11.76
C GLU A 572 24.25 -1.06 11.85
N VAL A 573 23.51 -1.70 10.94
CA VAL A 573 22.05 -1.66 10.91
C VAL A 573 21.47 -2.47 12.07
N LEU A 574 21.98 -3.69 12.25
CA LEU A 574 21.53 -4.64 13.25
C LEU A 574 21.70 -4.10 14.68
N TYR A 575 22.88 -3.60 15.00
CA TYR A 575 23.23 -3.25 16.38
C TYR A 575 22.95 -1.79 16.74
N THR A 576 22.74 -0.90 15.76
CA THR A 576 22.34 0.50 16.03
C THR A 576 20.82 0.60 16.11
N SER A 577 20.11 0.25 15.04
CA SER A 577 18.66 0.43 14.96
C SER A 577 17.88 -0.82 15.30
N GLY A 578 18.46 -2.02 15.09
CA GLY A 578 17.77 -3.28 15.34
C GLY A 578 17.23 -3.43 16.76
N GLN A 579 17.82 -2.76 17.76
CA GLN A 579 17.35 -2.73 19.15
C GLN A 579 15.87 -2.32 19.24
N LYS A 580 15.52 -1.16 18.67
CA LYS A 580 14.14 -0.66 18.64
C LYS A 580 13.25 -1.42 17.66
N LEU A 581 13.85 -2.18 16.74
CA LEU A 581 13.16 -2.95 15.71
C LEU A 581 12.97 -4.42 16.10
N GLY A 582 13.15 -4.78 17.38
CA GLY A 582 12.83 -6.11 17.91
C GLY A 582 13.99 -7.11 17.95
N LEU A 583 15.24 -6.66 17.76
CA LEU A 583 16.42 -7.51 17.96
C LEU A 583 16.46 -8.08 19.39
N TRP A 584 16.16 -7.27 20.40
CA TRP A 584 16.18 -7.69 21.80
C TRP A 584 15.21 -8.84 22.05
N THR A 585 13.98 -8.73 21.56
CA THR A 585 12.96 -9.77 21.72
C THR A 585 13.38 -11.09 21.08
N ILE A 586 14.10 -11.05 19.95
CA ILE A 586 14.64 -12.26 19.32
C ILE A 586 15.78 -12.85 20.16
N LEU A 587 16.71 -12.02 20.62
CA LEU A 587 17.82 -12.47 21.45
C LEU A 587 17.32 -13.05 22.78
N GLU A 588 16.34 -12.42 23.41
CA GLU A 588 15.67 -12.93 24.62
C GLU A 588 15.05 -14.30 24.38
N CYS A 589 14.31 -14.47 23.28
CA CYS A 589 13.74 -15.77 22.92
C CYS A 589 14.83 -16.84 22.74
N VAL A 590 15.97 -16.50 22.14
CA VAL A 590 17.12 -17.41 21.97
C VAL A 590 17.81 -17.71 23.30
N LEU A 591 17.98 -16.71 24.15
CA LEU A 591 18.60 -16.85 25.47
C LEU A 591 17.75 -17.72 26.39
N GLN A 592 16.43 -17.53 26.41
CA GLN A 592 15.50 -18.40 27.14
C GLN A 592 15.61 -19.85 26.67
N LEU A 593 15.72 -20.09 25.35
CA LEU A 593 15.90 -21.46 24.86
C LEU A 593 17.25 -22.04 25.33
N LEU A 594 18.32 -21.24 25.29
CA LEU A 594 19.64 -21.67 25.77
C LEU A 594 19.64 -22.01 27.26
N GLU A 595 18.97 -21.21 28.08
CA GLU A 595 18.80 -21.49 29.52
C GLU A 595 18.13 -22.85 29.73
N VAL A 596 16.97 -23.07 29.11
CA VAL A 596 16.25 -24.35 29.18
C VAL A 596 17.12 -25.51 28.71
N GLN A 597 17.75 -25.37 27.54
CA GLN A 597 18.57 -26.43 26.95
C GLN A 597 19.86 -26.71 27.74
N SER A 598 20.42 -25.71 28.44
CA SER A 598 21.59 -25.91 29.31
C SER A 598 21.29 -26.75 30.54
N ASN A 599 20.03 -26.75 30.99
CA ASN A 599 19.54 -27.57 32.10
C ASN A 599 19.15 -29.00 31.66
N LEU A 600 19.17 -29.27 30.35
CA LEU A 600 18.84 -30.56 29.74
C LEU A 600 20.11 -31.26 29.24
N THR A 601 20.08 -32.60 29.15
CA THR A 601 21.24 -33.40 28.70
C THR A 601 21.48 -33.37 27.17
N THR A 602 20.74 -32.55 26.42
CA THR A 602 20.89 -32.30 24.96
C THR A 602 22.03 -31.33 24.60
N ALA A 603 23.10 -31.31 25.40
CA ALA A 603 24.14 -30.28 25.39
C ALA A 603 24.84 -30.06 24.03
N LYS A 604 24.95 -31.07 23.15
CA LYS A 604 25.69 -30.94 21.88
C LYS A 604 25.07 -29.90 20.93
N SER A 605 23.75 -29.86 20.79
CA SER A 605 23.08 -28.88 19.93
C SER A 605 23.08 -27.49 20.57
N ALA A 606 22.93 -27.42 21.90
CA ALA A 606 23.01 -26.19 22.66
C ALA A 606 24.39 -25.50 22.55
N ILE A 607 25.49 -26.26 22.48
CA ILE A 607 26.84 -25.71 22.30
C ILE A 607 26.96 -24.91 21.00
N LYS A 608 26.45 -25.44 19.87
CA LYS A 608 26.52 -24.76 18.57
C LYS A 608 25.75 -23.44 18.59
N MET A 609 24.56 -23.44 19.17
CA MET A 609 23.74 -22.23 19.34
C MET A 609 24.42 -21.23 20.28
N LYS A 610 24.98 -21.70 21.40
CA LYS A 610 25.76 -20.89 22.34
C LYS A 610 26.94 -20.20 21.67
N THR A 611 27.70 -20.90 20.81
CA THR A 611 28.82 -20.30 20.07
C THR A 611 28.35 -19.16 19.17
N LYS A 612 27.30 -19.39 18.37
CA LYS A 612 26.73 -18.35 17.49
C LYS A 612 26.22 -17.13 18.26
N VAL A 613 25.54 -17.36 19.38
CA VAL A 613 25.06 -16.27 20.25
C VAL A 613 26.23 -15.51 20.88
N SER A 614 27.28 -16.21 21.33
CA SER A 614 28.48 -15.57 21.86
C SER A 614 29.14 -14.65 20.83
N GLU A 615 29.26 -15.11 19.58
CA GLU A 615 29.78 -14.30 18.47
C GLU A 615 28.91 -13.04 18.24
N MET A 616 27.58 -13.19 18.25
CA MET A 616 26.66 -12.05 18.12
C MET A 616 26.80 -11.06 19.28
N MET A 617 26.89 -11.53 20.52
CA MET A 617 27.03 -10.67 21.71
C MET A 617 28.35 -9.90 21.71
N ASN A 618 29.45 -10.55 21.32
CA ASN A 618 30.75 -9.89 21.20
C ASN A 618 30.69 -8.81 20.11
N LEU A 619 30.12 -9.12 18.95
CA LEU A 619 29.94 -8.14 17.88
C LEU A 619 29.03 -6.97 18.28
N TYR A 620 27.96 -7.23 19.04
CA TYR A 620 27.09 -6.18 19.54
C TYR A 620 27.84 -5.25 20.51
N ARG A 621 28.58 -5.83 21.47
CA ARG A 621 29.43 -5.09 22.41
C ARG A 621 30.45 -4.23 21.68
N ASP A 622 31.09 -4.75 20.64
CA ASP A 622 32.10 -4.03 19.87
C ASP A 622 31.53 -2.88 19.03
N VAL A 623 30.36 -3.08 18.41
CA VAL A 623 29.75 -2.11 17.47
C VAL A 623 28.94 -1.04 18.20
N ASN A 624 28.22 -1.40 19.27
CA ASN A 624 27.36 -0.49 20.01
C ASN A 624 27.37 -0.80 21.51
N SER A 625 28.53 -0.61 22.14
CA SER A 625 28.72 -0.76 23.59
C SER A 625 27.67 -0.01 24.44
N PRO A 626 27.31 1.26 24.14
CA PRO A 626 26.26 1.96 24.89
C PRO A 626 24.91 1.25 24.83
N GLY A 627 24.48 0.83 23.64
CA GLY A 627 23.23 0.09 23.47
C GLY A 627 23.24 -1.29 24.15
N PHE A 628 24.37 -2.00 24.07
CA PHE A 628 24.57 -3.27 24.76
C PHE A 628 24.44 -3.11 26.28
N ASN A 629 25.12 -2.12 26.85
CA ASN A 629 25.03 -1.83 28.29
C ASN A 629 23.62 -1.40 28.69
N ASN A 630 22.97 -0.56 27.89
CA ASN A 630 21.58 -0.15 28.15
C ASN A 630 20.61 -1.34 28.17
N TRP A 631 20.79 -2.32 27.26
CA TRP A 631 19.99 -3.54 27.25
C TRP A 631 20.22 -4.39 28.50
N LEU A 632 21.47 -4.60 28.90
CA LEU A 632 21.78 -5.31 30.15
C LEU A 632 21.19 -4.61 31.38
N CYS A 633 21.08 -3.29 31.34
CA CYS A 633 20.65 -2.45 32.45
C CYS A 633 19.14 -2.18 32.53
N SER A 634 18.32 -2.69 31.60
CA SER A 634 16.87 -2.49 31.67
C SER A 634 16.29 -3.11 32.96
N LEU A 635 15.42 -2.36 33.66
CA LEU A 635 15.09 -2.60 35.08
C LEU A 635 14.41 -3.93 35.39
N SER A 636 13.61 -4.49 34.48
CA SER A 636 12.95 -5.79 34.66
C SER A 636 13.57 -6.88 33.79
N GLU A 637 13.64 -6.65 32.48
CA GLU A 637 14.11 -7.63 31.49
C GLU A 637 15.64 -7.83 31.59
N GLY A 638 16.40 -6.77 31.88
CA GLY A 638 17.87 -6.81 31.92
C GLY A 638 18.44 -7.63 33.07
N VAL A 639 17.73 -7.74 34.20
CA VAL A 639 18.13 -8.64 35.31
C VAL A 639 18.05 -10.10 34.88
N GLU A 640 16.92 -10.50 34.28
CA GLU A 640 16.72 -11.87 33.78
C GLU A 640 17.73 -12.20 32.68
N VAL A 641 17.88 -11.31 31.69
CA VAL A 641 18.85 -11.46 30.59
C VAL A 641 20.27 -11.63 31.13
N ARG A 642 20.72 -10.81 32.10
CA ARG A 642 22.05 -10.97 32.72
C ARG A 642 22.22 -12.31 33.41
N ASN A 643 21.23 -12.74 34.17
CA ASN A 643 21.28 -14.02 34.87
C ASN A 643 21.39 -15.18 33.88
N ILE A 644 20.62 -15.13 32.79
CA ILE A 644 20.70 -16.12 31.70
C ILE A 644 22.07 -16.09 31.04
N LEU A 645 22.60 -14.91 30.72
CA LEU A 645 23.92 -14.78 30.10
C LEU A 645 25.03 -15.33 31.00
N VAL A 646 24.97 -15.08 32.31
CA VAL A 646 25.92 -15.64 33.28
C VAL A 646 25.76 -17.16 33.41
N GLY A 647 24.52 -17.65 33.54
CA GLY A 647 24.22 -19.08 33.65
C GLY A 647 24.64 -19.87 32.41
N CYS A 648 24.47 -19.27 31.23
CA CYS A 648 24.94 -19.84 29.97
C CYS A 648 26.45 -19.67 29.76
N GLY A 649 27.18 -18.95 30.62
CA GLY A 649 28.61 -18.66 30.46
C GLY A 649 28.92 -17.80 29.24
N LEU A 650 28.01 -16.90 28.88
CA LEU A 650 28.14 -15.88 27.82
C LEU A 650 28.61 -14.52 28.38
N LEU A 651 28.47 -14.32 29.68
CA LEU A 651 28.91 -13.13 30.41
C LEU A 651 29.61 -13.55 31.71
N SER A 652 30.72 -12.90 32.05
CA SER A 652 31.40 -13.14 33.33
C SER A 652 30.57 -12.57 34.49
N GLN A 653 30.66 -13.16 35.68
CA GLN A 653 30.01 -12.60 36.88
C GLN A 653 30.49 -11.19 37.18
N GLN A 654 31.78 -10.92 36.92
CA GLN A 654 32.37 -9.60 37.12
C GLN A 654 31.80 -8.56 36.15
N ASP A 655 31.71 -8.89 34.86
CA ASP A 655 31.12 -8.04 33.81
C ASP A 655 29.65 -7.72 34.15
N ALA A 656 28.91 -8.71 34.66
CA ALA A 656 27.52 -8.53 35.08
C ALA A 656 27.40 -7.53 36.25
N ILE A 657 28.27 -7.64 37.27
CA ILE A 657 28.32 -6.70 38.40
C ILE A 657 28.73 -5.30 37.94
N GLU A 658 29.70 -5.20 37.03
CA GLU A 658 30.16 -3.91 36.49
C GLU A 658 29.07 -3.20 35.68
N SER A 659 28.25 -3.94 34.93
CA SER A 659 27.10 -3.37 34.21
C SER A 659 26.09 -2.69 35.15
N LEU A 660 25.82 -3.27 36.33
CA LEU A 660 24.93 -2.70 37.35
C LEU A 660 25.50 -1.42 37.97
N LYS A 661 26.81 -1.39 38.23
CA LYS A 661 27.46 -0.20 38.80
C LYS A 661 27.46 0.99 37.84
N ALA A 662 27.45 0.72 36.54
CA ALA A 662 27.39 1.76 35.52
C ALA A 662 26.03 2.46 35.46
N THR A 663 24.96 1.85 35.98
CA THR A 663 23.60 2.44 35.99
C THR A 663 23.31 3.34 37.20
N GLU A 664 24.07 3.19 38.27
CA GLU A 664 23.93 3.99 39.50
C GLU A 664 24.63 5.36 39.41
N LYS A 665 25.37 5.61 38.33
CA LYS A 665 26.02 6.88 38.02
C LYS A 665 25.26 7.61 36.93
#